data_AF-A0A818RKK7-F1
#
_entry.id   AF-A0A818RKK7-F1
#
_cell.length_a   1.000
_cell.length_b   1.000
_cell.length_c   1.000
_cell.angle_alpha   90.00
_cell.angle_beta   90.00
_cell.angle_gamma   90.00
#
_symmetry.space_group_name_H-M   'P 1'
#
loop_
_entity.id
_entity.type
_entity.pdbx_description
1 polymer ?
#
loop_
_entity_poly.entity_id
_entity_poly.type
_entity_poly.pdbx_seq_one_letter_code
_entity_poly.pdbx_strand_id
1 'polypeptide(L)'
;MSNSPLDTLPVEILYHIFDYLDIQTIVLSFRYVCKRFYSITNSYDRYNFNFKSISKPYFYVICQLIPFENVISLTLSDEDKTRGQIQLFLSLFSIEKFIRLQSLTLLQINKIHLNSIANYVITSSLKTLSISTQIVHARENTIPSLLSSAIAHHSLENLHLSIWTKDWNDIKWPMNRTLHYIQIINSLTFKQFCLILQNSPNLRTLVVKEVEIHDNENCVYVAPLQQLTSLIFENGLINIDTLELCLSLTPSLTYLKLTGTGSLFNSSFDGCQLEKIIRKLNSLKKFEFFLQILTHNNYRSRNVEILMNSFRTSFWLDNMDCSITCDYIINSHKLMLYTLPICNTRFVYHIDLKKISSSNFTTRINQIDMDNVQKLQLQLTKDLNYLSKIENESSTHVLFCNVTNLTIENTSEWPQSSLQVLSTILDLSHITKLSLSVNFIPEYMLNTVANINILLNKTPNLHSLLLFDYWTPDNCMKRMETICSIISSNIKYLKIRVKDIDDIKYILEHVEHLTSVTFEYAQILTINREEFIQSLTCLKRYCSLWDSQYALHRECLSIHIGQCGVQIGNACWELYCLEHGIQPDGQMPTDCTLGSGDDSFQTFFAETGAGKYVPRTVFVDLEPTVIDEVRTGTYRQLFHPETLISGKEDAANNYARGRYTVGKEIIDLVLDRIRKLADQCSGLLGFFVFHSFGGGTGSGFTSLLVERLAVDYGKKSKLEFAVYPAPRIATAVVEPYNSILVTHSTFENSDCCFCIDNEAVYDVCRRNLDLEKPTYTNVNRIMAQVISSITASLRFDGAINVDLTEFQTNLVPYPRIHFPLTTYAPIISAEKAYHEQLTTSEVTSALFEPGNQLVKCDPRHGKYMACCILYRGDVVPKDINATISTLKANRNIQFVDWCPTGFKIGINYQPPTVVPGGDLAKVQRAACMMANTTAIAEAWARLDHKFDLLYAKRAFVHHYVGEGMEEGEFSEAREDLAMLEKDYEEVGADTAPAEGEEEGEY
;
A
#
# COMPACT_ATOMS: atom_id res chain seq x y z
N MET A 1 -25.91 -3.83 -37.93
CA MET A 1 -24.79 -4.31 -37.09
C MET A 1 -25.08 -3.83 -35.68
N SER A 2 -25.34 -4.77 -34.79
CA SER A 2 -25.92 -4.61 -33.45
C SER A 2 -25.07 -3.75 -32.53
N ASN A 3 -25.70 -2.82 -31.79
CA ASN A 3 -25.09 -2.06 -30.70
C ASN A 3 -24.47 -3.05 -29.70
N SER A 4 -23.15 -3.07 -29.63
CA SER A 4 -22.44 -3.90 -28.67
C SER A 4 -22.54 -3.25 -27.28
N PRO A 5 -22.66 -4.02 -26.18
CA PRO A 5 -22.66 -3.47 -24.83
C PRO A 5 -21.40 -2.63 -24.52
N LEU A 6 -20.32 -2.85 -25.27
CA LEU A 6 -19.09 -2.08 -25.20
C LEU A 6 -19.25 -0.61 -25.62
N ASP A 7 -20.25 -0.27 -26.44
CA ASP A 7 -20.53 1.13 -26.83
C ASP A 7 -21.11 1.96 -25.68
N THR A 8 -21.50 1.35 -24.55
CA THR A 8 -22.08 2.03 -23.38
C THR A 8 -21.10 2.30 -22.25
N LEU A 9 -19.86 1.80 -22.34
CA LEU A 9 -18.87 1.95 -21.28
C LEU A 9 -18.46 3.43 -21.05
N PRO A 10 -18.38 3.89 -19.79
CA PRO A 10 -17.82 5.19 -19.44
C PRO A 10 -16.39 5.35 -19.96
N VAL A 11 -16.06 6.53 -20.48
CA VAL A 11 -14.73 6.82 -21.06
C VAL A 11 -13.62 6.67 -20.01
N GLU A 12 -13.93 6.98 -18.74
CA GLU A 12 -13.01 6.85 -17.60
C GLU A 12 -12.56 5.42 -17.36
N ILE A 13 -13.48 4.44 -17.46
CA ILE A 13 -13.16 3.02 -17.33
C ILE A 13 -12.27 2.59 -18.50
N LEU A 14 -12.52 3.11 -19.70
CA LEU A 14 -11.71 2.80 -20.88
C LEU A 14 -10.29 3.36 -20.76
N TYR A 15 -10.13 4.56 -20.20
CA TYR A 15 -8.82 5.13 -19.90
C TYR A 15 -8.09 4.34 -18.81
N HIS A 16 -8.77 3.90 -17.75
CA HIS A 16 -8.18 2.99 -16.77
C HIS A 16 -7.77 1.66 -17.39
N ILE A 17 -8.59 1.08 -18.27
CA ILE A 17 -8.23 -0.15 -18.99
C ILE A 17 -7.00 0.09 -19.89
N PHE A 18 -6.91 1.24 -20.56
CA PHE A 18 -5.76 1.60 -21.40
C PHE A 18 -4.46 1.75 -20.59
N ASP A 19 -4.52 2.14 -19.31
CA ASP A 19 -3.33 2.19 -18.44
C ASP A 19 -2.74 0.79 -18.15
N TYR A 20 -3.55 -0.27 -18.21
CA TYR A 20 -3.12 -1.65 -17.93
C TYR A 20 -2.88 -2.50 -19.19
N LEU A 21 -3.22 -2.01 -20.37
CA LEU A 21 -3.04 -2.73 -21.63
C LEU A 21 -1.72 -2.35 -22.30
N ASP A 22 -1.04 -3.34 -22.89
CA ASP A 22 0.11 -3.08 -23.74
C ASP A 22 -0.30 -2.24 -24.95
N ILE A 23 0.55 -1.29 -25.34
CA ILE A 23 0.30 -0.36 -26.46
C ILE A 23 0.02 -1.10 -27.78
N GLN A 24 0.64 -2.26 -27.97
CA GLN A 24 0.36 -3.11 -29.11
C GLN A 24 -1.12 -3.55 -29.12
N THR A 25 -1.66 -3.93 -27.97
CA THR A 25 -3.05 -4.34 -27.79
C THR A 25 -3.99 -3.15 -28.00
N ILE A 26 -3.65 -1.98 -27.46
CA ILE A 26 -4.45 -0.75 -27.62
C ILE A 26 -4.54 -0.35 -29.10
N VAL A 27 -3.40 -0.24 -29.79
CA VAL A 27 -3.32 0.33 -31.15
C VAL A 27 -3.75 -0.69 -32.23
N LEU A 28 -3.38 -1.97 -32.11
CA LEU A 28 -3.68 -2.97 -33.14
C LEU A 28 -5.01 -3.70 -32.91
N SER A 29 -5.39 -3.93 -31.66
CA SER A 29 -6.57 -4.76 -31.35
C SER A 29 -7.75 -3.90 -30.91
N PHE A 30 -7.57 -3.04 -29.92
CA PHE A 30 -8.65 -2.28 -29.28
C PHE A 30 -9.20 -1.15 -30.18
N ARG A 31 -8.33 -0.51 -30.95
CA ARG A 31 -8.69 0.59 -31.86
C ARG A 31 -9.75 0.22 -32.90
N TYR A 32 -9.80 -1.04 -33.35
CA TYR A 32 -10.71 -1.50 -34.41
C TYR A 32 -11.94 -2.24 -33.91
N VAL A 33 -12.14 -2.33 -32.59
CA VAL A 33 -13.30 -3.04 -32.00
C VAL A 33 -14.61 -2.31 -32.29
N CYS A 34 -14.66 -0.97 -32.16
CA CYS A 34 -15.81 -0.17 -32.57
C CYS A 34 -15.43 1.29 -32.89
N LYS A 35 -16.36 2.05 -33.51
CA LYS A 35 -16.15 3.47 -33.85
C LYS A 35 -15.91 4.35 -32.63
N ARG A 36 -16.53 4.05 -31.48
CA ARG A 36 -16.33 4.78 -30.22
C ARG A 36 -14.92 4.55 -29.66
N PHE A 37 -14.43 3.31 -29.64
CA PHE A 37 -13.03 3.02 -29.26
C PHE A 37 -12.02 3.67 -30.20
N TYR A 38 -12.29 3.71 -31.50
CA TYR A 38 -11.44 4.42 -32.46
C TYR A 38 -11.32 5.92 -32.12
N SER A 39 -12.42 6.56 -31.74
CA SER A 39 -12.42 7.96 -31.29
C SER A 39 -11.70 8.15 -29.96
N ILE A 40 -11.95 7.28 -28.97
CA ILE A 40 -11.40 7.39 -27.61
C ILE A 40 -9.89 7.10 -27.59
N THR A 41 -9.43 6.13 -28.38
CA THR A 41 -7.99 5.90 -28.57
C THR A 41 -7.35 7.12 -29.23
N ASN A 42 -7.95 7.73 -30.25
CA ASN A 42 -7.40 8.96 -30.84
C ASN A 42 -7.39 10.16 -29.88
N SER A 43 -8.36 10.27 -28.97
CA SER A 43 -8.41 11.30 -27.92
C SER A 43 -7.60 10.95 -26.67
N TYR A 44 -6.94 9.78 -26.63
CA TYR A 44 -6.17 9.38 -25.45
C TYR A 44 -4.91 10.23 -25.34
N ASP A 45 -4.78 10.92 -24.21
CA ASP A 45 -3.77 11.95 -23.98
C ASP A 45 -2.37 11.40 -23.63
N ARG A 46 -2.26 10.11 -23.30
CA ARG A 46 -1.05 9.54 -22.67
C ARG A 46 -0.54 8.28 -23.36
N TYR A 47 0.29 8.43 -24.38
CA TYR A 47 1.00 7.29 -24.96
C TYR A 47 2.45 7.15 -24.45
N ASN A 48 2.80 5.97 -23.92
CA ASN A 48 4.13 5.62 -23.40
C ASN A 48 4.82 4.55 -24.27
N PHE A 49 5.25 4.91 -25.48
CA PHE A 49 5.79 3.94 -26.43
C PHE A 49 7.13 3.34 -26.00
N ASN A 50 7.11 2.05 -25.63
CA ASN A 50 8.32 1.26 -25.43
C ASN A 50 8.57 0.32 -26.61
N PHE A 51 9.48 0.71 -27.49
CA PHE A 51 9.77 -0.06 -28.70
C PHE A 51 10.79 -1.20 -28.49
N LYS A 52 11.33 -1.37 -27.27
CA LYS A 52 12.31 -2.42 -26.96
C LYS A 52 11.75 -3.84 -27.14
N SER A 53 10.46 -4.04 -26.93
CA SER A 53 9.78 -5.35 -27.01
C SER A 53 9.13 -5.64 -28.37
N ILE A 54 9.10 -4.67 -29.29
CA ILE A 54 8.32 -4.75 -30.53
C ILE A 54 9.18 -5.23 -31.69
N SER A 55 8.69 -6.23 -32.44
CA SER A 55 9.42 -6.73 -33.62
C SER A 55 9.30 -5.78 -34.83
N LYS A 56 10.32 -5.79 -35.70
CA LYS A 56 10.42 -4.90 -36.88
C LYS A 56 9.18 -4.79 -37.78
N PRO A 57 8.45 -5.88 -38.12
CA PRO A 57 7.26 -5.77 -38.98
C PRO A 57 6.09 -5.06 -38.29
N TYR A 58 5.87 -5.28 -36.99
CA TYR A 58 4.84 -4.57 -36.23
C TYR A 58 5.23 -3.12 -35.96
N PHE A 59 6.54 -2.83 -35.87
CA PHE A 59 7.05 -1.47 -35.70
C PHE A 59 6.61 -0.52 -36.82
N TYR A 60 6.66 -0.95 -38.09
CA TYR A 60 6.22 -0.12 -39.22
C TYR A 60 4.72 0.21 -39.16
N VAL A 61 3.89 -0.79 -38.85
CA VAL A 61 2.43 -0.62 -38.76
C VAL A 61 2.05 0.28 -37.59
N ILE A 62 2.66 0.07 -36.42
CA ILE A 62 2.39 0.87 -35.23
C ILE A 62 2.81 2.31 -35.48
N CYS A 63 3.99 2.54 -36.06
CA CYS A 63 4.51 3.86 -36.43
C CYS A 63 3.56 4.69 -37.31
N GLN A 64 2.91 4.09 -38.30
CA GLN A 64 1.93 4.79 -39.15
C GLN A 64 0.64 5.18 -38.42
N LEU A 65 0.34 4.50 -37.32
CA LEU A 65 -0.90 4.63 -36.58
C LEU A 65 -0.79 5.56 -35.37
N ILE A 66 0.39 6.09 -35.05
CA ILE A 66 0.63 6.90 -33.84
C ILE A 66 0.08 8.33 -34.00
N PRO A 67 -0.78 8.80 -33.07
CA PRO A 67 -1.09 10.22 -32.95
C PRO A 67 0.09 10.95 -32.26
N PHE A 68 0.91 11.66 -33.03
CA PHE A 68 2.16 12.29 -32.56
C PHE A 68 1.96 13.33 -31.45
N GLU A 69 0.80 14.00 -31.44
CA GLU A 69 0.47 15.06 -30.49
C GLU A 69 0.31 14.55 -29.05
N ASN A 70 0.02 13.26 -28.84
CA ASN A 70 -0.35 12.68 -27.54
C ASN A 70 0.74 11.79 -26.91
N VAL A 71 1.96 11.80 -27.45
CA VAL A 71 3.06 10.97 -26.95
C VAL A 71 3.81 11.66 -25.82
N ILE A 72 3.89 11.01 -24.66
CA ILE A 72 4.53 11.54 -23.45
C ILE A 72 5.91 10.90 -23.23
N SER A 73 6.03 9.59 -23.45
CA SER A 73 7.28 8.85 -23.27
C SER A 73 7.60 8.03 -24.52
N LEU A 74 8.85 8.10 -24.97
CA LEU A 74 9.36 7.40 -26.13
C LEU A 74 10.67 6.69 -25.81
N THR A 75 10.67 5.36 -25.95
CA THR A 75 11.86 4.52 -25.81
C THR A 75 12.18 3.86 -27.14
N LEU A 76 13.32 4.20 -27.73
CA LEU A 76 13.84 3.58 -28.95
C LEU A 76 15.09 2.77 -28.64
N SER A 77 15.24 1.61 -29.27
CA SER A 77 16.38 0.71 -29.03
C SER A 77 16.91 0.11 -30.31
N ASP A 78 18.23 0.16 -30.50
CA ASP A 78 18.96 -0.53 -31.57
C ASP A 78 19.71 -1.79 -31.07
N GLU A 79 19.25 -2.42 -29.97
CA GLU A 79 19.77 -3.71 -29.45
C GLU A 79 19.68 -4.87 -30.48
N ASP A 80 20.34 -6.01 -30.20
CA ASP A 80 20.52 -7.12 -31.17
C ASP A 80 19.23 -7.61 -31.87
N LYS A 81 18.08 -7.54 -31.19
CA LYS A 81 16.76 -7.92 -31.74
C LYS A 81 16.08 -6.82 -32.55
N THR A 82 16.44 -5.56 -32.36
CA THR A 82 15.79 -4.36 -32.95
C THR A 82 16.72 -3.50 -33.81
N ARG A 83 17.94 -3.95 -34.12
CA ARG A 83 18.96 -3.23 -34.91
C ARG A 83 18.41 -2.45 -36.13
N GLY A 84 18.54 -1.13 -36.14
CA GLY A 84 18.12 -0.24 -37.23
C GLY A 84 16.70 0.35 -37.05
N GLN A 85 16.09 0.17 -35.87
CA GLN A 85 14.80 0.74 -35.50
C GLN A 85 14.88 2.26 -35.33
N ILE A 86 15.98 2.79 -34.77
CA ILE A 86 16.19 4.24 -34.65
C ILE A 86 16.36 4.88 -36.02
N GLN A 87 17.14 4.24 -36.91
CA GLN A 87 17.32 4.72 -38.28
C GLN A 87 15.99 4.73 -39.05
N LEU A 88 15.18 3.69 -38.90
CA LEU A 88 13.88 3.61 -39.55
C LEU A 88 12.89 4.63 -39.00
N PHE A 89 12.89 4.85 -37.67
CA PHE A 89 12.08 5.87 -37.02
C PHE A 89 12.40 7.28 -37.54
N LEU A 90 13.68 7.65 -37.57
CA LEU A 90 14.15 8.97 -38.01
C LEU A 90 13.95 9.20 -39.52
N SER A 91 13.87 8.12 -40.31
CA SER A 91 13.52 8.22 -41.73
C SER A 91 12.03 8.51 -41.98
N LEU A 92 11.16 8.12 -41.04
CA LEU A 92 9.71 8.25 -41.15
C LEU A 92 9.18 9.51 -40.45
N PHE A 93 9.80 9.93 -39.34
CA PHE A 93 9.31 11.04 -38.51
C PHE A 93 10.41 12.01 -38.09
N SER A 94 10.10 13.30 -38.14
CA SER A 94 10.86 14.34 -37.46
C SER A 94 10.39 14.45 -36.00
N ILE A 95 11.33 14.41 -35.06
CA ILE A 95 11.01 14.42 -33.62
C ILE A 95 10.36 15.75 -33.18
N GLU A 96 10.58 16.84 -33.94
CA GLU A 96 9.94 18.15 -33.76
C GLU A 96 8.40 18.11 -33.73
N LYS A 97 7.77 17.06 -34.28
CA LYS A 97 6.31 16.90 -34.28
C LYS A 97 5.73 16.44 -32.93
N PHE A 98 6.56 16.01 -31.98
CA PHE A 98 6.10 15.47 -30.69
C PHE A 98 6.05 16.57 -29.61
N ILE A 99 5.04 17.44 -29.69
CA ILE A 99 4.92 18.66 -28.86
C ILE A 99 4.81 18.36 -27.34
N ARG A 100 4.22 17.23 -26.95
CA ARG A 100 3.98 16.85 -25.53
C ARG A 100 5.02 15.88 -24.95
N LEU A 101 6.11 15.60 -25.66
CA LEU A 101 7.10 14.61 -25.22
C LEU A 101 7.85 15.09 -23.97
N GLN A 102 7.73 14.34 -22.87
CA GLN A 102 8.38 14.63 -21.60
C GLN A 102 9.54 13.67 -21.30
N SER A 103 9.53 12.46 -21.84
CA SER A 103 10.54 11.43 -21.61
C SER A 103 11.07 10.84 -22.92
N LEU A 104 12.40 10.88 -23.09
CA LEU A 104 13.08 10.30 -24.25
C LEU A 104 14.20 9.35 -23.80
N THR A 105 14.09 8.08 -24.18
CA THR A 105 15.11 7.05 -23.93
C THR A 105 15.62 6.49 -25.26
N LEU A 106 16.93 6.61 -25.48
CA LEU A 106 17.61 6.17 -26.68
C LEU A 106 18.65 5.12 -26.30
N LEU A 107 18.43 3.88 -26.73
CA LEU A 107 19.34 2.78 -26.46
C LEU A 107 20.16 2.41 -27.70
N GLN A 108 21.48 2.37 -27.56
CA GLN A 108 22.45 2.02 -28.61
C GLN A 108 22.40 2.90 -29.89
N ILE A 109 22.31 4.23 -29.72
CA ILE A 109 22.20 5.14 -30.87
C ILE A 109 23.52 5.34 -31.63
N ASN A 110 23.43 5.46 -32.97
CA ASN A 110 24.55 5.81 -33.86
C ASN A 110 24.83 7.33 -33.90
N LYS A 111 26.11 7.71 -34.17
CA LYS A 111 26.60 9.11 -34.21
C LYS A 111 25.77 10.06 -35.09
N ILE A 112 25.40 9.65 -36.31
CA ILE A 112 24.66 10.50 -37.28
C ILE A 112 23.28 10.88 -36.73
N HIS A 113 22.63 9.94 -36.05
CA HIS A 113 21.31 10.12 -35.47
C HIS A 113 21.36 11.01 -34.22
N LEU A 114 22.41 10.89 -33.40
CA LEU A 114 22.58 11.71 -32.19
C LEU A 114 22.64 13.22 -32.49
N ASN A 115 23.30 13.64 -33.57
CA ASN A 115 23.33 15.06 -33.98
C ASN A 115 21.95 15.59 -34.39
N SER A 116 21.13 14.76 -35.04
CA SER A 116 19.78 15.14 -35.45
C SER A 116 18.84 15.31 -34.25
N ILE A 117 19.02 14.45 -33.24
CA ILE A 117 18.23 14.49 -32.01
C ILE A 117 18.70 15.61 -31.07
N ALA A 118 20.00 15.91 -31.03
CA ALA A 118 20.54 16.95 -30.16
C ALA A 118 19.94 18.34 -30.44
N ASN A 119 19.70 18.68 -31.71
CA ASN A 119 19.02 19.94 -32.07
C ASN A 119 17.57 19.99 -31.57
N TYR A 120 16.87 18.86 -31.53
CA TYR A 120 15.53 18.75 -30.95
C TYR A 120 15.54 18.86 -29.42
N VAL A 121 16.51 18.21 -28.75
CA VAL A 121 16.64 18.28 -27.28
C VAL A 121 16.79 19.72 -26.80
N ILE A 122 17.44 20.59 -27.58
CA ILE A 122 17.61 22.01 -27.25
C ILE A 122 16.29 22.79 -27.31
N THR A 123 15.33 22.39 -28.15
CA THR A 123 14.07 23.12 -28.36
C THR A 123 12.87 22.48 -27.64
N SER A 124 13.04 21.30 -27.04
CA SER A 124 11.96 20.47 -26.47
C SER A 124 11.79 20.62 -24.95
N SER A 125 10.57 20.55 -24.42
CA SER A 125 10.27 20.59 -22.98
C SER A 125 10.48 19.26 -22.23
N LEU A 126 11.57 18.55 -22.51
CA LEU A 126 11.87 17.26 -21.89
C LEU A 126 12.15 17.38 -20.39
N LYS A 127 11.56 16.47 -19.60
CA LYS A 127 11.84 16.26 -18.17
C LYS A 127 12.87 15.17 -17.92
N THR A 128 12.85 14.11 -18.73
CA THR A 128 13.76 12.97 -18.57
C THR A 128 14.45 12.61 -19.88
N LEU A 129 15.78 12.50 -19.85
CA LEU A 129 16.60 12.15 -21.01
C LEU A 129 17.53 10.99 -20.66
N SER A 130 17.47 9.91 -21.43
CA SER A 130 18.38 8.77 -21.32
C SER A 130 19.03 8.48 -22.66
N ILE A 131 20.37 8.50 -22.70
CA ILE A 131 21.15 8.25 -23.91
C ILE A 131 22.17 7.16 -23.62
N SER A 132 22.09 6.05 -24.37
CA SER A 132 23.15 5.06 -24.47
C SER A 132 23.67 4.94 -25.90
N THR A 133 24.99 5.04 -26.07
CA THR A 133 25.65 4.97 -27.38
C THR A 133 26.40 3.65 -27.53
N GLN A 134 26.45 3.10 -28.75
CA GLN A 134 27.40 2.02 -29.07
C GLN A 134 28.84 2.54 -28.96
N ILE A 135 29.77 1.69 -28.53
CA ILE A 135 31.19 2.01 -28.28
C ILE A 135 31.78 2.78 -29.48
N VAL A 136 32.03 4.08 -29.31
CA VAL A 136 32.67 4.91 -30.33
C VAL A 136 34.17 4.98 -30.07
N HIS A 137 34.94 4.19 -30.83
CA HIS A 137 36.35 4.51 -31.01
C HIS A 137 36.48 5.71 -31.97
N ALA A 138 36.96 6.84 -31.39
CA ALA A 138 37.80 7.88 -31.99
C ALA A 138 37.19 9.23 -32.47
N ARG A 139 37.77 10.30 -31.89
CA ARG A 139 38.27 11.58 -32.42
C ARG A 139 37.29 12.47 -33.21
N GLU A 140 36.53 13.34 -32.51
CA GLU A 140 36.05 14.63 -33.05
C GLU A 140 35.33 15.48 -31.98
N ASN A 141 35.70 16.76 -31.85
CA ASN A 141 35.35 17.72 -30.78
C ASN A 141 33.86 18.17 -30.69
N THR A 142 32.92 17.56 -31.41
CA THR A 142 31.54 18.08 -31.54
C THR A 142 30.56 17.52 -30.49
N ILE A 143 30.86 16.39 -29.87
CA ILE A 143 30.00 15.75 -28.86
C ILE A 143 29.95 16.55 -27.53
N PRO A 144 31.07 17.10 -27.01
CA PRO A 144 31.06 17.85 -25.75
C PRO A 144 30.25 19.15 -25.77
N SER A 145 30.24 19.86 -26.90
CA SER A 145 29.44 21.09 -27.06
C SER A 145 27.93 20.80 -27.13
N LEU A 146 27.54 19.69 -27.73
CA LEU A 146 26.14 19.26 -27.83
C LEU A 146 25.59 18.72 -26.49
N LEU A 147 26.41 17.97 -25.76
CA LEU A 147 26.04 17.52 -24.40
C LEU A 147 25.95 18.70 -23.43
N SER A 148 26.86 19.68 -23.52
CA SER A 148 26.77 20.87 -22.68
C SER A 148 25.54 21.72 -23.00
N SER A 149 25.11 21.83 -24.26
CA SER A 149 23.84 22.48 -24.58
C SER A 149 22.62 21.68 -24.10
N ALA A 150 22.64 20.35 -24.19
CA ALA A 150 21.58 19.49 -23.67
C ALA A 150 21.45 19.55 -22.13
N ILE A 151 22.59 19.64 -21.42
CA ILE A 151 22.60 19.77 -19.95
C ILE A 151 22.14 21.17 -19.51
N ALA A 152 22.29 22.21 -20.34
CA ALA A 152 21.82 23.56 -20.03
C ALA A 152 20.29 23.72 -20.13
N HIS A 153 19.56 22.67 -20.52
CA HIS A 153 18.13 22.75 -20.77
C HIS A 153 17.34 23.05 -19.48
N HIS A 154 16.43 24.02 -19.55
CA HIS A 154 15.76 24.62 -18.39
C HIS A 154 14.66 23.77 -17.74
N SER A 155 14.24 22.66 -18.34
CA SER A 155 13.17 21.78 -17.86
C SER A 155 13.63 20.39 -17.44
N LEU A 156 14.92 20.08 -17.59
CA LEU A 156 15.42 18.73 -17.40
C LEU A 156 15.59 18.40 -15.91
N GLU A 157 14.90 17.35 -15.45
CA GLU A 157 14.91 16.90 -14.04
C GLU A 157 15.77 15.64 -13.85
N ASN A 158 15.69 14.67 -14.78
CA ASN A 158 16.42 13.39 -14.71
C ASN A 158 17.29 13.16 -15.96
N LEU A 159 18.56 12.86 -15.74
CA LEU A 159 19.55 12.66 -16.80
C LEU A 159 20.29 11.33 -16.64
N HIS A 160 20.25 10.48 -17.67
CA HIS A 160 21.01 9.24 -17.74
C HIS A 160 21.93 9.27 -18.97
N LEU A 161 23.24 9.24 -18.75
CA LEU A 161 24.26 9.26 -19.79
C LEU A 161 25.13 8.01 -19.68
N SER A 162 25.11 7.19 -20.72
CA SER A 162 26.07 6.09 -20.88
C SER A 162 26.77 6.23 -22.22
N ILE A 163 27.79 7.08 -22.22
CA ILE A 163 28.55 7.50 -23.40
C ILE A 163 30.02 7.22 -23.11
N TRP A 164 30.61 6.31 -23.89
CA TRP A 164 32.03 5.95 -23.79
C TRP A 164 32.86 6.88 -24.68
N THR A 165 33.33 8.01 -24.15
CA THR A 165 34.19 8.95 -24.89
C THR A 165 35.43 9.35 -24.08
N LYS A 166 36.58 9.41 -24.76
CA LYS A 166 37.83 9.95 -24.18
C LYS A 166 37.81 11.47 -24.00
N ASP A 167 36.90 12.14 -24.70
CA ASP A 167 36.77 13.61 -24.73
C ASP A 167 35.79 14.13 -23.66
N TRP A 168 35.42 13.28 -22.69
CA TRP A 168 34.52 13.67 -21.59
C TRP A 168 35.08 14.84 -20.76
N ASN A 169 36.41 14.93 -20.65
CA ASN A 169 37.12 16.00 -19.94
C ASN A 169 36.90 17.41 -20.52
N ASP A 170 36.52 17.53 -21.79
CA ASP A 170 36.29 18.81 -22.47
C ASP A 170 34.85 19.34 -22.34
N ILE A 171 33.95 18.60 -21.65
CA ILE A 171 32.57 19.02 -21.41
C ILE A 171 32.54 20.17 -20.40
N LYS A 172 32.06 21.35 -20.83
CA LYS A 172 31.70 22.44 -19.91
C LYS A 172 30.36 22.12 -19.27
N TRP A 173 30.33 21.86 -17.97
CA TRP A 173 29.08 21.65 -17.24
C TRP A 173 28.38 23.00 -17.04
N PRO A 174 27.22 23.27 -17.64
CA PRO A 174 26.50 24.52 -17.42
C PRO A 174 25.80 24.51 -16.05
N MET A 175 25.50 25.70 -15.52
CA MET A 175 24.65 25.85 -14.34
C MET A 175 23.21 25.42 -14.67
N ASN A 176 22.74 24.34 -14.04
CA ASN A 176 21.37 23.87 -14.18
C ASN A 176 20.72 23.65 -12.80
N ARG A 177 19.68 24.43 -12.50
CA ARG A 177 18.97 24.40 -11.22
C ARG A 177 17.86 23.34 -11.17
N THR A 178 17.48 22.70 -12.27
CA THR A 178 16.33 21.78 -12.31
C THR A 178 16.69 20.31 -12.15
N LEU A 179 17.97 19.94 -12.25
CA LEU A 179 18.40 18.53 -12.18
C LEU A 179 18.31 17.99 -10.75
N HIS A 180 17.58 16.88 -10.58
CA HIS A 180 17.42 16.16 -9.32
C HIS A 180 18.13 14.80 -9.30
N TYR A 181 18.22 14.13 -10.45
CA TYR A 181 18.85 12.81 -10.61
C TYR A 181 19.82 12.80 -11.80
N ILE A 182 21.05 12.36 -11.55
CA ILE A 182 22.07 12.16 -12.59
C ILE A 182 22.64 10.76 -12.49
N GLN A 183 22.67 10.04 -13.61
CA GLN A 183 23.40 8.79 -13.78
C GLN A 183 24.41 8.92 -14.91
N ILE A 184 25.68 8.68 -14.60
CA ILE A 184 26.79 8.72 -15.56
C ILE A 184 27.45 7.35 -15.59
N ILE A 185 27.69 6.82 -16.79
CA ILE A 185 28.45 5.60 -17.05
C ILE A 185 29.66 5.97 -17.92
N ASN A 186 30.69 6.55 -17.31
CA ASN A 186 31.99 6.91 -17.92
C ASN A 186 33.01 7.37 -16.84
N SER A 187 34.32 7.38 -17.16
CA SER A 187 35.35 7.90 -16.25
C SER A 187 35.25 9.43 -16.03
N LEU A 188 35.35 9.87 -14.78
CA LEU A 188 35.20 11.25 -14.34
C LEU A 188 36.47 11.71 -13.61
N THR A 189 36.95 12.91 -13.90
CA THR A 189 38.01 13.55 -13.08
C THR A 189 37.42 14.20 -11.83
N PHE A 190 38.20 14.34 -10.75
CA PHE A 190 37.74 14.99 -9.50
C PHE A 190 37.27 16.43 -9.75
N LYS A 191 37.94 17.15 -10.66
CA LYS A 191 37.54 18.49 -11.09
C LYS A 191 36.13 18.51 -11.72
N GLN A 192 35.77 17.49 -12.49
CA GLN A 192 34.43 17.38 -13.07
C GLN A 192 33.39 16.98 -12.05
N PHE A 193 33.72 16.10 -11.11
CA PHE A 193 32.83 15.80 -9.98
C PHE A 193 32.49 17.07 -9.19
N CYS A 194 33.49 17.91 -8.89
CA CYS A 194 33.27 19.22 -8.27
C CYS A 194 32.43 20.16 -9.13
N LEU A 195 32.68 20.23 -10.45
CA LEU A 195 31.88 21.04 -11.37
C LEU A 195 30.42 20.59 -11.44
N ILE A 196 30.14 19.28 -11.44
CA ILE A 196 28.78 18.74 -11.41
C ILE A 196 28.07 19.22 -10.16
N LEU A 197 28.68 19.05 -8.98
CA LEU A 197 28.08 19.45 -7.71
C LEU A 197 27.89 20.98 -7.61
N GLN A 198 28.86 21.77 -8.05
CA GLN A 198 28.76 23.24 -8.05
C GLN A 198 27.66 23.74 -8.99
N ASN A 199 27.55 23.12 -10.16
CA ASN A 199 26.68 23.62 -11.22
C ASN A 199 25.26 23.03 -11.16
N SER A 200 24.99 22.08 -10.26
CA SER A 200 23.67 21.49 -10.03
C SER A 200 23.22 21.60 -8.55
N PRO A 201 22.74 22.77 -8.11
CA PRO A 201 22.47 23.01 -6.69
C PRO A 201 21.38 22.09 -6.10
N ASN A 202 20.38 21.67 -6.88
CA ASN A 202 19.23 20.88 -6.42
C ASN A 202 19.37 19.35 -6.61
N LEU A 203 20.60 18.87 -6.87
CA LEU A 203 20.88 17.47 -7.13
C LEU A 203 20.72 16.63 -5.84
N ARG A 204 19.79 15.67 -5.87
CA ARG A 204 19.52 14.76 -4.73
C ARG A 204 20.26 13.43 -4.85
N THR A 205 20.31 12.89 -6.06
CA THR A 205 20.89 11.56 -6.33
C THR A 205 21.92 11.62 -7.45
N LEU A 206 23.11 11.10 -7.17
CA LEU A 206 24.19 10.96 -8.14
C LEU A 206 24.62 9.50 -8.22
N VAL A 207 24.51 8.92 -9.41
CA VAL A 207 24.94 7.54 -9.72
C VAL A 207 26.08 7.58 -10.72
N VAL A 208 27.19 6.98 -10.35
CA VAL A 208 28.45 7.06 -11.08
C VAL A 208 28.94 5.63 -11.30
N LYS A 209 28.81 5.12 -12.53
CA LYS A 209 29.16 3.74 -12.90
C LYS A 209 30.41 3.70 -13.79
N GLU A 210 31.27 2.69 -13.60
CA GLU A 210 32.47 2.40 -14.41
C GLU A 210 33.51 3.54 -14.44
N VAL A 211 33.93 4.00 -13.26
CA VAL A 211 34.64 5.29 -13.12
C VAL A 211 36.07 5.16 -12.62
N GLU A 212 37.04 5.67 -13.37
CA GLU A 212 38.39 5.95 -12.88
C GLU A 212 38.52 7.43 -12.51
N ILE A 213 38.72 7.76 -11.23
CA ILE A 213 39.01 9.14 -10.79
C ILE A 213 40.53 9.26 -10.62
N HIS A 214 41.23 9.76 -11.65
CA HIS A 214 42.68 9.98 -11.58
C HIS A 214 43.06 11.33 -10.94
N ASP A 215 44.15 11.25 -10.17
CA ASP A 215 45.00 12.21 -9.47
C ASP A 215 44.64 13.71 -9.28
N ASN A 216 44.81 14.09 -8.01
CA ASN A 216 45.52 15.25 -7.44
C ASN A 216 46.27 16.21 -8.39
N GLU A 217 45.60 17.29 -8.79
CA GLU A 217 46.27 18.59 -8.97
C GLU A 217 45.50 19.67 -8.19
N ASN A 218 46.13 20.17 -7.12
CA ASN A 218 45.85 21.40 -6.37
C ASN A 218 44.47 22.05 -6.60
N CYS A 219 43.41 21.42 -6.11
CA CYS A 219 42.09 22.05 -6.07
C CYS A 219 41.92 22.79 -4.73
N VAL A 220 41.87 24.12 -4.83
CA VAL A 220 41.61 25.05 -3.72
C VAL A 220 40.24 24.73 -3.09
N TYR A 221 40.22 24.68 -1.76
CA TYR A 221 39.04 24.52 -0.88
C TYR A 221 37.74 25.01 -1.52
N VAL A 222 36.84 24.06 -1.81
CA VAL A 222 35.47 24.33 -2.26
C VAL A 222 34.53 24.14 -1.07
N ALA A 223 33.57 25.04 -0.90
CA ALA A 223 32.58 24.98 0.19
C ALA A 223 31.75 23.68 0.13
N PRO A 224 31.45 23.04 1.27
CA PRO A 224 30.65 21.82 1.33
C PRO A 224 29.22 22.09 0.83
N LEU A 225 28.72 21.25 -0.07
CA LEU A 225 27.40 21.38 -0.70
C LEU A 225 26.42 20.44 0.01
N GLN A 226 25.46 21.04 0.75
CA GLN A 226 24.63 20.36 1.76
C GLN A 226 23.38 19.61 1.23
N GLN A 227 23.24 19.37 -0.08
CA GLN A 227 21.96 18.95 -0.66
C GLN A 227 21.91 17.52 -1.20
N LEU A 228 23.05 16.87 -1.43
CA LEU A 228 23.08 15.51 -1.97
C LEU A 228 22.67 14.50 -0.89
N THR A 229 21.63 13.70 -1.16
CA THR A 229 21.07 12.73 -0.21
C THR A 229 21.49 11.29 -0.50
N SER A 230 21.78 10.96 -1.76
CA SER A 230 22.12 9.62 -2.22
C SER A 230 23.32 9.64 -3.17
N LEU A 231 24.36 8.88 -2.85
CA LEU A 231 25.54 8.71 -3.70
C LEU A 231 25.80 7.23 -3.95
N ILE A 232 25.91 6.88 -5.23
CA ILE A 232 26.15 5.50 -5.66
C ILE A 232 27.36 5.48 -6.58
N PHE A 233 28.41 4.78 -6.14
CA PHE A 233 29.54 4.43 -6.99
C PHE A 233 29.43 2.97 -7.38
N GLU A 234 29.38 2.67 -8.68
CA GLU A 234 29.40 1.29 -9.18
C GLU A 234 30.60 1.01 -10.08
N ASN A 235 31.30 -0.11 -9.86
CA ASN A 235 32.33 -0.66 -10.75
C ASN A 235 33.48 0.32 -11.14
N GLY A 236 33.90 1.23 -10.26
CA GLY A 236 34.97 2.22 -10.52
C GLY A 236 36.30 1.92 -9.81
N LEU A 237 37.39 2.62 -10.18
CA LEU A 237 38.69 2.75 -9.51
C LEU A 237 38.74 4.08 -8.74
N ILE A 238 38.60 4.03 -7.41
CA ILE A 238 38.59 5.20 -6.51
C ILE A 238 39.55 4.96 -5.34
N ASN A 239 40.55 5.82 -5.17
CA ASN A 239 41.46 5.79 -4.02
C ASN A 239 40.75 6.25 -2.73
N ILE A 240 41.20 5.80 -1.56
CA ILE A 240 40.57 6.19 -0.27
C ILE A 240 40.68 7.70 0.00
N ASP A 241 41.77 8.34 -0.42
CA ASP A 241 41.99 9.78 -0.25
C ASP A 241 41.02 10.60 -1.14
N THR A 242 40.75 10.13 -2.36
CA THR A 242 39.78 10.79 -3.25
C THR A 242 38.35 10.55 -2.77
N LEU A 243 38.06 9.38 -2.21
CA LEU A 243 36.79 9.09 -1.54
C LEU A 243 36.58 9.98 -0.30
N GLU A 244 37.61 10.19 0.53
CA GLU A 244 37.54 11.09 1.69
C GLU A 244 37.24 12.53 1.25
N LEU A 245 37.92 13.02 0.20
CA LEU A 245 37.64 14.34 -0.37
C LEU A 245 36.20 14.44 -0.89
N CYS A 246 35.71 13.46 -1.65
CA CYS A 246 34.33 13.44 -2.16
C CYS A 246 33.28 13.42 -1.03
N LEU A 247 33.50 12.62 0.01
CA LEU A 247 32.59 12.51 1.15
C LEU A 247 32.66 13.75 2.06
N SER A 248 33.82 14.40 2.17
CA SER A 248 33.94 15.68 2.90
C SER A 248 33.12 16.81 2.29
N LEU A 249 32.90 16.76 0.97
CA LEU A 249 32.06 17.72 0.25
C LEU A 249 30.56 17.44 0.38
N THR A 250 30.16 16.25 0.88
CA THR A 250 28.77 15.76 0.91
C THR A 250 28.32 15.29 2.31
N PRO A 251 28.26 16.18 3.31
CA PRO A 251 27.94 15.82 4.71
C PRO A 251 26.47 15.41 4.97
N SER A 252 25.56 15.66 4.03
CA SER A 252 24.10 15.40 4.13
C SER A 252 23.66 14.02 3.62
N LEU A 253 24.61 13.12 3.36
CA LEU A 253 24.36 11.82 2.75
C LEU A 253 23.55 10.88 3.66
N THR A 254 22.38 10.45 3.18
CA THR A 254 21.52 9.46 3.86
C THR A 254 21.73 8.04 3.36
N TYR A 255 22.13 7.87 2.09
CA TYR A 255 22.39 6.57 1.47
C TYR A 255 23.70 6.60 0.69
N LEU A 256 24.55 5.61 0.95
CA LEU A 256 25.82 5.41 0.27
C LEU A 256 25.93 3.95 -0.18
N LYS A 257 26.10 3.75 -1.49
CA LYS A 257 26.39 2.45 -2.07
C LYS A 257 27.73 2.49 -2.78
N LEU A 258 28.62 1.58 -2.39
CA LEU A 258 29.93 1.39 -3.00
C LEU A 258 29.96 -0.01 -3.61
N THR A 259 30.00 -0.11 -4.94
CA THR A 259 30.30 -1.38 -5.63
C THR A 259 31.64 -1.29 -6.33
N GLY A 260 32.45 -2.33 -6.17
CA GLY A 260 33.84 -2.26 -6.54
C GLY A 260 34.42 -3.50 -7.19
N THR A 261 35.19 -3.31 -8.26
CA THR A 261 35.99 -4.38 -8.86
C THR A 261 37.44 -4.31 -8.38
N GLY A 262 38.10 -5.47 -8.29
CA GLY A 262 39.30 -5.74 -7.47
C GLY A 262 40.55 -4.86 -7.61
N SER A 263 40.53 -3.77 -8.37
CA SER A 263 41.60 -2.78 -8.46
C SER A 263 41.32 -1.48 -7.68
N LEU A 264 40.13 -1.31 -7.08
CA LEU A 264 39.80 -0.18 -6.18
C LEU A 264 40.79 0.03 -5.04
N PHE A 265 41.43 -1.04 -4.61
CA PHE A 265 42.18 -1.06 -3.38
C PHE A 265 43.63 -1.36 -3.63
N ASN A 266 44.38 -0.46 -4.28
CA ASN A 266 45.84 -0.49 -4.12
C ASN A 266 46.18 -0.60 -2.61
N SER A 267 47.39 -1.05 -2.28
CA SER A 267 47.85 -1.45 -0.94
C SER A 267 47.63 -0.47 0.24
N SER A 268 46.97 0.67 0.02
CA SER A 268 46.61 1.74 0.94
C SER A 268 45.16 1.71 1.46
N PHE A 269 44.26 0.83 0.99
CA PHE A 269 42.88 0.82 1.52
C PHE A 269 42.80 0.19 2.92
N ASP A 270 42.56 1.03 3.93
CA ASP A 270 42.39 0.64 5.33
C ASP A 270 40.93 0.82 5.75
N GLY A 271 40.24 -0.27 6.10
CA GLY A 271 38.85 -0.18 6.55
C GLY A 271 38.68 0.54 7.89
N CYS A 272 39.75 0.71 8.69
CA CYS A 272 39.71 1.59 9.85
C CYS A 272 39.63 3.07 9.46
N GLN A 273 40.24 3.46 8.32
CA GLN A 273 40.08 4.81 7.78
C GLN A 273 38.68 5.01 7.21
N LEU A 274 38.12 4.00 6.51
CA LEU A 274 36.74 4.02 6.04
C LEU A 274 35.74 4.18 7.20
N GLU A 275 35.94 3.45 8.30
CA GLU A 275 35.13 3.59 9.52
C GLU A 275 35.21 5.01 10.07
N LYS A 276 36.41 5.61 10.15
CA LYS A 276 36.56 7.02 10.57
C LYS A 276 35.87 8.01 9.64
N ILE A 277 35.88 7.77 8.33
CA ILE A 277 35.23 8.63 7.34
C ILE A 277 33.70 8.52 7.49
N ILE A 278 33.16 7.31 7.62
CA ILE A 278 31.71 7.10 7.78
C ILE A 278 31.21 7.62 9.13
N ARG A 279 32.02 7.53 10.19
CA ARG A 279 31.71 8.17 11.49
C ARG A 279 31.58 9.70 11.41
N LYS A 280 32.19 10.37 10.41
CA LYS A 280 32.01 11.81 10.18
C LYS A 280 30.66 12.13 9.50
N LEU A 281 29.98 11.14 8.91
CA LEU A 281 28.69 11.29 8.22
C LEU A 281 27.53 11.00 9.18
N ASN A 282 27.17 11.97 10.00
CA ASN A 282 26.12 11.83 11.02
C ASN A 282 24.70 11.57 10.45
N SER A 283 24.49 11.82 9.15
CA SER A 283 23.19 11.73 8.48
C SER A 283 22.95 10.41 7.74
N LEU A 284 23.95 9.53 7.68
CA LEU A 284 23.85 8.25 6.97
C LEU A 284 22.85 7.34 7.67
N LYS A 285 21.92 6.75 6.92
CA LYS A 285 20.93 5.76 7.42
C LYS A 285 21.13 4.36 6.87
N LYS A 286 21.71 4.23 5.67
CA LYS A 286 21.93 2.95 5.01
C LYS A 286 23.25 2.94 4.26
N PHE A 287 24.02 1.87 4.45
CA PHE A 287 25.32 1.67 3.83
C PHE A 287 25.38 0.30 3.16
N GLU A 288 25.69 0.28 1.86
CA GLU A 288 25.83 -0.95 1.10
C GLU A 288 27.22 -1.03 0.48
N PHE A 289 27.94 -2.11 0.76
CA PHE A 289 29.28 -2.35 0.25
C PHE A 289 29.34 -3.68 -0.50
N PHE A 290 29.59 -3.58 -1.80
CA PHE A 290 29.70 -4.73 -2.71
C PHE A 290 31.13 -4.80 -3.26
N LEU A 291 31.85 -5.87 -2.98
CA LEU A 291 33.17 -6.12 -3.54
C LEU A 291 33.12 -7.29 -4.51
N GLN A 292 33.51 -7.08 -5.76
CA GLN A 292 33.53 -8.08 -6.84
C GLN A 292 34.93 -8.18 -7.45
N ILE A 293 35.79 -9.04 -6.90
CA ILE A 293 37.18 -9.16 -7.37
C ILE A 293 37.24 -10.15 -8.55
N LEU A 294 37.34 -9.60 -9.76
CA LEU A 294 37.33 -10.37 -11.02
C LEU A 294 38.72 -10.57 -11.68
N THR A 295 39.83 -10.08 -11.12
CA THR A 295 41.11 -10.02 -11.88
C THR A 295 42.23 -10.95 -11.39
N HIS A 296 43.00 -11.42 -12.39
CA HIS A 296 44.07 -12.42 -12.37
C HIS A 296 45.41 -12.00 -11.69
N ASN A 297 45.54 -10.81 -11.08
CA ASN A 297 46.84 -10.27 -10.66
C ASN A 297 46.91 -9.81 -9.18
N ASN A 298 47.79 -10.48 -8.42
CA ASN A 298 48.54 -10.03 -7.24
C ASN A 298 47.85 -9.31 -6.06
N TYR A 299 46.58 -9.58 -5.76
CA TYR A 299 46.05 -9.26 -4.42
C TYR A 299 46.43 -10.34 -3.41
N ARG A 300 47.35 -10.03 -2.49
CA ARG A 300 47.73 -10.92 -1.38
C ARG A 300 46.51 -11.12 -0.48
N SER A 301 46.12 -12.38 -0.24
CA SER A 301 45.03 -12.80 0.67
C SER A 301 45.04 -12.09 2.03
N ARG A 302 46.23 -11.72 2.53
CA ARG A 302 46.44 -10.95 3.76
C ARG A 302 45.73 -9.59 3.77
N ASN A 303 45.63 -8.91 2.63
CA ASN A 303 45.01 -7.58 2.55
C ASN A 303 43.48 -7.66 2.67
N VAL A 304 42.87 -8.70 2.08
CA VAL A 304 41.42 -8.96 2.23
C VAL A 304 41.10 -9.36 3.66
N GLU A 305 41.97 -10.14 4.32
CA GLU A 305 41.79 -10.53 5.72
C GLU A 305 41.94 -9.34 6.69
N ILE A 306 42.90 -8.43 6.44
CA ILE A 306 43.03 -7.16 7.18
C ILE A 306 41.78 -6.31 6.99
N LEU A 307 41.27 -6.20 5.76
CA LEU A 307 40.05 -5.46 5.45
C LEU A 307 38.82 -6.06 6.18
N MET A 308 38.64 -7.38 6.11
CA MET A 308 37.51 -8.04 6.79
C MET A 308 37.62 -7.95 8.31
N ASN A 309 38.83 -7.99 8.88
CA ASN A 309 39.02 -7.76 10.32
C ASN A 309 38.66 -6.33 10.73
N SER A 310 38.86 -5.34 9.86
CA SER A 310 38.46 -3.96 10.16
C SER A 310 36.93 -3.74 10.20
N PHE A 311 36.15 -4.61 9.56
CA PHE A 311 34.67 -4.60 9.64
C PHE A 311 34.09 -5.36 10.85
N ARG A 312 34.94 -5.92 11.73
CA ARG A 312 34.52 -6.65 12.95
C ARG A 312 34.41 -5.75 14.20
N THR A 313 34.49 -4.43 14.06
CA THR A 313 34.35 -3.50 15.19
C THR A 313 32.88 -3.39 15.62
N SER A 314 32.64 -3.03 16.90
CA SER A 314 31.28 -2.87 17.45
C SER A 314 30.44 -1.84 16.71
N PHE A 315 31.09 -0.86 16.07
CA PHE A 315 30.42 0.14 15.24
C PHE A 315 29.56 -0.47 14.13
N TRP A 316 30.10 -1.47 13.43
CA TRP A 316 29.39 -2.14 12.34
C TRP A 316 28.30 -3.08 12.87
N LEU A 317 28.54 -3.71 14.02
CA LEU A 317 27.65 -4.69 14.67
C LEU A 317 26.41 -4.06 15.33
N ASP A 318 26.57 -2.89 15.94
CA ASP A 318 25.52 -2.29 16.77
C ASP A 318 24.71 -1.20 16.05
N ASN A 319 25.22 -0.65 14.93
CA ASN A 319 24.57 0.45 14.22
C ASN A 319 24.36 0.16 12.73
N MET A 320 23.10 0.35 12.30
CA MET A 320 22.63 0.53 10.92
C MET A 320 22.43 -0.74 10.08
N ASP A 321 21.49 -0.68 9.12
CA ASP A 321 21.30 -1.68 8.06
C ASP A 321 22.52 -1.66 7.11
N CYS A 322 23.62 -2.28 7.56
CA CYS A 322 24.86 -2.41 6.80
C CYS A 322 24.90 -3.77 6.10
N SER A 323 24.85 -3.78 4.76
CA SER A 323 25.07 -5.01 3.99
C SER A 323 26.46 -4.99 3.36
N ILE A 324 27.32 -5.89 3.81
CA ILE A 324 28.67 -6.09 3.27
C ILE A 324 28.68 -7.43 2.53
N THR A 325 28.85 -7.39 1.22
CA THR A 325 28.96 -8.58 0.36
C THR A 325 30.29 -8.56 -0.36
N CYS A 326 31.06 -9.63 -0.25
CA CYS A 326 32.39 -9.75 -0.83
C CYS A 326 32.52 -11.04 -1.62
N ASP A 327 32.60 -10.90 -2.94
CA ASP A 327 32.82 -11.96 -3.91
C ASP A 327 34.31 -11.96 -4.30
N TYR A 328 35.08 -12.90 -3.75
CA TYR A 328 36.52 -13.03 -4.01
C TYR A 328 36.86 -14.36 -4.67
N ILE A 329 37.35 -14.33 -5.91
CA ILE A 329 37.71 -15.51 -6.70
C ILE A 329 39.25 -15.55 -6.87
N ILE A 330 39.97 -16.40 -6.12
CA ILE A 330 41.43 -16.60 -6.34
C ILE A 330 41.66 -17.62 -7.45
N ASN A 331 42.53 -17.29 -8.40
CA ASN A 331 43.05 -18.28 -9.35
C ASN A 331 44.19 -19.11 -8.74
N SER A 332 44.08 -20.43 -8.91
CA SER A 332 44.82 -21.49 -8.22
C SER A 332 44.45 -21.67 -6.74
N HIS A 333 43.34 -22.39 -6.57
CA HIS A 333 43.18 -23.37 -5.50
C HIS A 333 42.86 -22.89 -4.07
N LYS A 334 42.21 -21.73 -3.88
CA LYS A 334 41.43 -21.45 -2.66
C LYS A 334 40.50 -20.27 -2.87
N LEU A 335 39.18 -20.49 -2.86
CA LEU A 335 38.19 -19.42 -2.83
C LEU A 335 37.77 -19.22 -1.37
N MET A 336 38.09 -18.06 -0.79
CA MET A 336 37.75 -17.69 0.59
C MET A 336 36.69 -16.58 0.53
N LEU A 337 35.42 -16.96 0.63
CA LEU A 337 34.33 -16.01 0.80
C LEU A 337 34.26 -15.61 2.27
N TYR A 338 34.53 -14.34 2.57
CA TYR A 338 34.21 -13.75 3.85
C TYR A 338 32.88 -13.01 3.71
N THR A 339 31.78 -13.68 4.00
CA THR A 339 30.53 -12.99 4.31
C THR A 339 30.50 -12.80 5.82
N LEU A 340 30.62 -11.55 6.29
CA LEU A 340 30.30 -11.21 7.68
C LEU A 340 28.82 -10.84 7.70
N PRO A 341 27.92 -11.71 8.22
CA PRO A 341 26.54 -11.30 8.44
C PRO A 341 26.54 -10.36 9.64
N ILE A 342 26.22 -9.10 9.42
CA ILE A 342 25.97 -8.14 10.50
C ILE A 342 24.47 -7.82 10.59
N CYS A 343 23.63 -8.82 10.26
CA CYS A 343 22.17 -8.72 10.40
C CYS A 343 21.61 -10.07 10.86
N ASN A 344 20.81 -10.04 11.92
CA ASN A 344 20.35 -11.20 12.72
C ASN A 344 19.45 -12.23 12.01
N THR A 345 19.10 -12.09 10.72
CA THR A 345 17.94 -12.83 10.16
C THR A 345 18.09 -13.47 8.78
N ARG A 346 19.14 -13.19 7.99
CA ARG A 346 19.27 -13.76 6.64
C ARG A 346 20.72 -14.00 6.23
N PHE A 347 21.02 -15.24 5.83
CA PHE A 347 22.32 -15.62 5.27
C PHE A 347 22.13 -16.14 3.84
N VAL A 348 22.91 -15.59 2.90
CA VAL A 348 22.95 -16.01 1.49
C VAL A 348 24.37 -16.50 1.20
N TYR A 349 24.50 -17.75 0.75
CA TYR A 349 25.79 -18.37 0.45
C TYR A 349 25.85 -18.76 -1.03
N HIS A 350 26.92 -18.32 -1.71
CA HIS A 350 27.21 -18.65 -3.09
C HIS A 350 28.36 -19.67 -3.15
N ILE A 351 28.14 -20.83 -3.77
CA ILE A 351 29.17 -21.87 -3.91
C ILE A 351 29.76 -21.80 -5.32
N ASP A 352 31.01 -21.35 -5.44
CA ASP A 352 31.88 -21.58 -6.60
C ASP A 352 33.23 -22.12 -6.09
N LEU A 353 33.65 -23.33 -6.50
CA LEU A 353 34.83 -24.01 -5.94
C LEU A 353 36.01 -24.12 -6.94
N LYS A 354 37.13 -23.45 -6.63
CA LYS A 354 38.48 -23.99 -6.89
C LYS A 354 39.29 -24.08 -5.60
N LYS A 355 39.30 -25.31 -5.06
CA LYS A 355 40.00 -25.97 -3.93
C LYS A 355 39.79 -25.42 -2.51
N ILE A 356 39.14 -26.22 -1.69
CA ILE A 356 39.53 -26.41 -0.28
C ILE A 356 40.77 -27.33 -0.32
N SER A 357 41.89 -26.88 0.26
CA SER A 357 42.99 -27.77 0.65
C SER A 357 43.28 -27.58 2.13
N SER A 358 43.26 -28.69 2.86
CA SER A 358 43.75 -28.80 4.23
C SER A 358 45.24 -28.47 4.24
N SER A 359 45.61 -27.36 4.88
CA SER A 359 46.96 -27.18 5.42
C SER A 359 46.93 -26.23 6.62
N ASN A 360 47.00 -26.86 7.79
CA ASN A 360 47.36 -26.32 9.11
C ASN A 360 46.44 -25.23 9.69
N PHE A 361 45.26 -25.63 10.17
CA PHE A 361 44.52 -24.88 11.18
C PHE A 361 45.11 -25.19 12.58
N THR A 362 46.23 -24.55 12.91
CA THR A 362 46.74 -24.48 14.29
C THR A 362 46.49 -23.09 14.85
N THR A 363 45.24 -22.68 14.94
CA THR A 363 44.81 -21.58 15.82
C THR A 363 43.36 -21.83 16.18
N ARG A 364 43.13 -22.09 17.47
CA ARG A 364 41.80 -22.16 18.08
C ARG A 364 41.07 -20.84 17.80
N ILE A 365 40.23 -20.81 16.78
CA ILE A 365 39.23 -19.75 16.62
C ILE A 365 38.05 -20.21 17.48
N ASN A 366 37.84 -19.51 18.58
CA ASN A 366 36.71 -19.71 19.46
C ASN A 366 35.40 -19.71 18.65
N GLN A 367 34.55 -20.66 19.01
CA GLN A 367 33.19 -20.87 18.50
C GLN A 367 32.47 -19.55 18.24
N ILE A 368 32.14 -19.31 16.97
CA ILE A 368 31.05 -18.41 16.60
C ILE A 368 29.84 -19.34 16.50
N ASP A 369 28.98 -19.33 17.51
CA ASP A 369 27.74 -20.11 17.53
C ASP A 369 26.82 -19.56 16.42
N MET A 370 26.72 -20.28 15.31
CA MET A 370 25.79 -20.00 14.19
C MET A 370 24.38 -20.55 14.45
N ASP A 371 24.06 -20.90 15.71
CA ASP A 371 22.82 -21.54 16.15
C ASP A 371 21.56 -20.68 15.97
N ASN A 372 21.72 -19.37 15.70
CA ASN A 372 20.61 -18.43 15.54
C ASN A 372 20.06 -18.33 14.10
N VAL A 373 20.65 -19.04 13.12
CA VAL A 373 20.22 -18.96 11.71
C VAL A 373 18.97 -19.81 11.47
N GLN A 374 17.80 -19.18 11.39
CA GLN A 374 16.51 -19.86 11.15
C GLN A 374 16.16 -20.04 9.67
N LYS A 375 16.66 -19.17 8.77
CA LYS A 375 16.39 -19.18 7.33
C LYS A 375 17.70 -19.19 6.53
N LEU A 376 17.87 -20.18 5.64
CA LEU A 376 19.06 -20.34 4.82
C LEU A 376 18.69 -20.38 3.33
N GLN A 377 19.38 -19.58 2.51
CA GLN A 377 19.26 -19.60 1.05
C GLN A 377 20.62 -19.95 0.42
N LEU A 378 20.62 -21.02 -0.38
CA LEU A 378 21.80 -21.57 -1.06
C LEU A 378 21.61 -21.45 -2.57
N GLN A 379 22.57 -20.85 -3.26
CA GLN A 379 22.57 -20.81 -4.72
C GLN A 379 23.72 -21.67 -5.26
N LEU A 380 23.40 -22.69 -6.04
CA LEU A 380 24.35 -23.65 -6.61
C LEU A 380 24.67 -23.24 -8.07
N THR A 381 25.93 -22.87 -8.33
CA THR A 381 26.47 -22.59 -9.67
C THR A 381 27.52 -23.65 -10.08
N LYS A 382 27.78 -23.73 -11.39
CA LYS A 382 28.29 -24.91 -12.13
C LYS A 382 29.61 -25.54 -11.61
N ASP A 383 29.67 -26.86 -11.77
CA ASP A 383 30.83 -27.80 -11.68
C ASP A 383 31.22 -28.38 -10.30
N LEU A 384 30.48 -29.42 -9.86
CA LEU A 384 30.74 -30.22 -8.64
C LEU A 384 31.44 -31.58 -8.90
N ASN A 385 31.97 -31.83 -10.10
CA ASN A 385 32.61 -33.11 -10.46
C ASN A 385 33.97 -33.37 -9.78
N TYR A 386 34.54 -32.41 -9.04
CA TYR A 386 35.86 -32.56 -8.38
C TYR A 386 35.82 -33.13 -6.95
N LEU A 387 34.63 -33.30 -6.35
CA LEU A 387 34.46 -33.70 -4.94
C LEU A 387 34.52 -35.21 -4.68
N SER A 388 34.44 -36.07 -5.70
CA SER A 388 34.58 -37.53 -5.54
C SER A 388 35.98 -37.97 -5.09
N LYS A 389 36.94 -37.04 -4.96
CA LYS A 389 38.33 -37.32 -4.50
C LYS A 389 38.59 -36.99 -3.02
N ILE A 390 37.61 -36.45 -2.28
CA ILE A 390 37.78 -36.03 -0.87
C ILE A 390 37.31 -37.10 0.14
N GLU A 391 36.98 -38.31 -0.31
CA GLU A 391 36.45 -39.41 0.52
C GLU A 391 37.39 -39.94 1.65
N ASN A 392 38.58 -39.39 1.86
CA ASN A 392 39.59 -39.98 2.77
C ASN A 392 39.99 -39.19 4.03
N GLU A 393 39.34 -38.06 4.36
CA GLU A 393 39.63 -37.36 5.64
C GLU A 393 38.41 -37.38 6.58
N SER A 394 38.45 -38.35 7.49
CA SER A 394 37.52 -38.57 8.60
C SER A 394 37.64 -37.47 9.67
N SER A 395 36.74 -36.48 9.63
CA SER A 395 36.10 -35.79 10.78
C SER A 395 35.48 -34.47 10.31
N THR A 396 34.21 -34.50 9.90
CA THR A 396 33.47 -33.27 9.53
C THR A 396 32.44 -32.95 10.61
N HIS A 397 32.59 -31.77 11.24
CA HIS A 397 31.67 -31.20 12.23
C HIS A 397 30.52 -30.45 11.53
N VAL A 398 29.29 -30.57 12.07
CA VAL A 398 28.07 -29.89 11.60
C VAL A 398 28.15 -28.38 11.92
N LEU A 399 27.85 -27.50 10.95
CA LEU A 399 27.98 -26.05 11.07
C LEU A 399 26.66 -25.30 11.33
N PHE A 400 25.51 -25.90 11.01
CA PHE A 400 24.19 -25.30 11.14
C PHE A 400 23.19 -26.30 11.74
N CYS A 401 22.69 -26.02 12.95
CA CYS A 401 21.86 -26.96 13.72
C CYS A 401 20.35 -26.64 13.71
N ASN A 402 19.93 -25.36 13.57
CA ASN A 402 18.55 -24.91 13.81
C ASN A 402 17.80 -24.34 12.58
N VAL A 403 18.19 -24.72 11.35
CA VAL A 403 17.57 -24.17 10.14
C VAL A 403 16.16 -24.74 9.95
N THR A 404 15.14 -23.88 9.98
CA THR A 404 13.74 -24.29 9.81
C THR A 404 13.25 -24.16 8.36
N ASN A 405 13.79 -23.18 7.63
CA ASN A 405 13.41 -22.90 6.24
C ASN A 405 14.66 -22.89 5.34
N LEU A 406 14.71 -23.82 4.39
CA LEU A 406 15.82 -23.99 3.46
C LEU A 406 15.35 -23.68 2.04
N THR A 407 16.03 -22.76 1.37
CA THR A 407 15.82 -22.45 -0.04
C THR A 407 17.06 -22.84 -0.83
N ILE A 408 16.93 -23.77 -1.77
CA ILE A 408 18.00 -24.18 -2.68
C ILE A 408 17.61 -23.73 -4.07
N GLU A 409 18.41 -22.83 -4.62
CA GLU A 409 18.28 -22.40 -6.00
C GLU A 409 19.38 -23.03 -6.83
N ASN A 410 18.98 -23.87 -7.80
CA ASN A 410 19.92 -24.46 -8.71
C ASN A 410 19.66 -23.99 -10.15
N THR A 411 20.72 -23.44 -10.76
CA THR A 411 20.67 -22.94 -12.13
C THR A 411 21.26 -23.93 -13.15
N SER A 412 21.79 -25.08 -12.72
CA SER A 412 22.49 -26.08 -13.57
C SER A 412 22.31 -27.55 -13.13
N GLU A 413 23.04 -28.53 -13.69
CA GLU A 413 22.93 -29.96 -13.38
C GLU A 413 23.09 -30.26 -11.87
N TRP A 414 22.21 -31.09 -11.29
CA TRP A 414 22.29 -31.50 -9.88
C TRP A 414 23.20 -32.74 -9.74
N PRO A 415 24.41 -32.63 -9.17
CA PRO A 415 25.38 -33.71 -9.16
C PRO A 415 25.19 -34.65 -7.96
N GLN A 416 25.47 -35.94 -8.14
CA GLN A 416 25.28 -36.99 -7.12
C GLN A 416 26.02 -36.73 -5.79
N SER A 417 27.14 -36.00 -5.80
CA SER A 417 27.96 -35.71 -4.62
C SER A 417 27.46 -34.54 -3.75
N SER A 418 26.51 -33.74 -4.24
CA SER A 418 26.02 -32.53 -3.55
C SER A 418 25.31 -32.83 -2.22
N LEU A 419 24.62 -33.95 -2.15
CA LEU A 419 23.76 -34.32 -1.02
C LEU A 419 24.53 -34.88 0.17
N GLN A 420 25.67 -35.52 -0.10
CA GLN A 420 26.61 -36.00 0.91
C GLN A 420 27.27 -34.80 1.62
N VAL A 421 27.63 -33.77 0.85
CA VAL A 421 28.17 -32.49 1.34
C VAL A 421 27.14 -31.70 2.14
N LEU A 422 25.90 -31.58 1.65
CA LEU A 422 24.81 -30.94 2.40
C LEU A 422 24.56 -31.65 3.74
N SER A 423 24.58 -32.99 3.77
CA SER A 423 24.39 -33.75 5.01
C SER A 423 25.57 -33.69 5.99
N THR A 424 26.75 -33.24 5.55
CA THR A 424 27.90 -32.99 6.45
C THR A 424 27.91 -31.57 7.00
N ILE A 425 27.25 -30.62 6.35
CA ILE A 425 27.27 -29.18 6.68
C ILE A 425 26.03 -28.76 7.49
N LEU A 426 24.87 -29.37 7.20
CA LEU A 426 23.56 -29.02 7.76
C LEU A 426 22.96 -30.19 8.54
N ASP A 427 22.43 -29.91 9.73
CA ASP A 427 21.48 -30.82 10.36
C ASP A 427 20.13 -30.71 9.64
N LEU A 428 19.78 -31.75 8.89
CA LEU A 428 18.55 -31.81 8.08
C LEU A 428 17.32 -32.21 8.91
N SER A 429 17.47 -32.55 10.19
CA SER A 429 16.38 -33.02 11.05
C SER A 429 15.36 -31.93 11.42
N HIS A 430 15.78 -30.66 11.47
CA HIS A 430 14.97 -29.52 11.92
C HIS A 430 14.25 -28.75 10.80
N ILE A 431 14.43 -29.14 9.53
CA ILE A 431 13.84 -28.45 8.38
C ILE A 431 12.34 -28.77 8.28
N THR A 432 11.50 -27.73 8.31
CA THR A 432 10.03 -27.85 8.19
C THR A 432 9.51 -27.37 6.84
N LYS A 433 10.23 -26.45 6.19
CA LYS A 433 9.91 -25.87 4.89
C LYS A 433 11.10 -25.93 3.95
N LEU A 434 10.90 -26.50 2.77
CA LEU A 434 11.92 -26.63 1.74
C LEU A 434 11.43 -25.99 0.44
N SER A 435 12.22 -25.08 -0.10
CA SER A 435 12.02 -24.49 -1.42
C SER A 435 13.13 -24.91 -2.36
N LEU A 436 12.78 -25.60 -3.43
CA LEU A 436 13.71 -26.06 -4.45
C LEU A 436 13.36 -25.37 -5.77
N SER A 437 14.32 -24.67 -6.37
CA SER A 437 14.25 -24.37 -7.80
C SER A 437 15.13 -25.35 -8.57
N VAL A 438 14.49 -26.12 -9.46
CA VAL A 438 15.12 -27.20 -10.21
C VAL A 438 14.84 -26.99 -11.70
N ASN A 439 15.77 -27.43 -12.55
CA ASN A 439 15.57 -27.42 -13.99
C ASN A 439 15.44 -28.86 -14.49
N PHE A 440 14.24 -29.30 -14.86
CA PHE A 440 13.99 -30.65 -15.38
C PHE A 440 14.29 -30.71 -16.89
N ILE A 441 15.57 -30.84 -17.23
CA ILE A 441 16.00 -31.18 -18.58
C ILE A 441 15.83 -32.71 -18.78
N PRO A 442 15.20 -33.19 -19.87
CA PRO A 442 14.85 -34.61 -20.05
C PRO A 442 16.04 -35.58 -20.01
N GLU A 443 17.25 -35.14 -20.37
CA GLU A 443 18.47 -35.97 -20.32
C GLU A 443 18.95 -36.30 -18.88
N TYR A 444 18.59 -35.49 -17.88
CA TYR A 444 19.08 -35.60 -16.50
C TYR A 444 18.00 -35.89 -15.45
N MET A 445 16.74 -36.05 -15.87
CA MET A 445 15.59 -36.24 -14.97
C MET A 445 15.75 -37.42 -14.00
N LEU A 446 16.25 -38.57 -14.44
CA LEU A 446 16.37 -39.75 -13.56
C LEU A 446 17.35 -39.50 -12.39
N ASN A 447 18.43 -38.75 -12.63
CA ASN A 447 19.42 -38.43 -11.61
C ASN A 447 18.93 -37.34 -10.66
N THR A 448 18.24 -36.31 -11.18
CA THR A 448 17.65 -35.26 -10.33
C THR A 448 16.58 -35.85 -9.42
N VAL A 449 15.70 -36.71 -9.93
CA VAL A 449 14.66 -37.41 -9.16
C VAL A 449 15.26 -38.30 -8.07
N ALA A 450 16.30 -39.08 -8.37
CA ALA A 450 16.98 -39.91 -7.37
C ALA A 450 17.58 -39.07 -6.22
N ASN A 451 18.16 -37.91 -6.54
CA ASN A 451 18.74 -37.00 -5.54
C ASN A 451 17.65 -36.33 -4.68
N ILE A 452 16.53 -35.91 -5.27
CA ILE A 452 15.39 -35.35 -4.49
C ILE A 452 14.88 -36.41 -3.50
N ASN A 453 14.73 -37.67 -3.92
CA ASN A 453 14.26 -38.74 -3.05
C ASN A 453 15.20 -39.02 -1.87
N ILE A 454 16.52 -38.96 -2.07
CA ILE A 454 17.48 -39.11 -0.97
C ILE A 454 17.39 -37.91 0.00
N LEU A 455 17.15 -36.69 -0.50
CA LEU A 455 17.02 -35.48 0.32
C LEU A 455 15.75 -35.53 1.19
N LEU A 456 14.64 -35.96 0.59
CA LEU A 456 13.35 -36.12 1.28
C LEU A 456 13.41 -37.22 2.34
N ASN A 457 14.10 -38.33 2.08
CA ASN A 457 14.30 -39.39 3.07
C ASN A 457 15.13 -38.94 4.29
N LYS A 458 16.00 -37.94 4.13
CA LYS A 458 16.82 -37.37 5.22
C LYS A 458 16.15 -36.20 5.96
N THR A 459 14.99 -35.72 5.49
CA THR A 459 14.23 -34.60 6.11
C THR A 459 12.88 -35.09 6.65
N PRO A 460 12.85 -35.81 7.80
CA PRO A 460 11.64 -36.48 8.30
C PRO A 460 10.52 -35.51 8.70
N ASN A 461 10.85 -34.27 9.10
CA ASN A 461 9.92 -33.25 9.60
C ASN A 461 9.42 -32.28 8.51
N LEU A 462 9.65 -32.58 7.23
CA LEU A 462 9.24 -31.72 6.14
C LEU A 462 7.71 -31.71 5.99
N HIS A 463 7.09 -30.55 6.17
CA HIS A 463 5.64 -30.37 6.00
C HIS A 463 5.27 -29.59 4.75
N SER A 464 6.14 -28.70 4.28
CA SER A 464 5.91 -27.83 3.12
C SER A 464 7.02 -27.94 2.08
N LEU A 465 6.63 -28.27 0.84
CA LEU A 465 7.52 -28.35 -0.31
C LEU A 465 7.09 -27.34 -1.40
N LEU A 466 8.03 -26.49 -1.81
CA LEU A 466 7.87 -25.55 -2.91
C LEU A 466 8.79 -26.00 -4.07
N LEU A 467 8.19 -26.28 -5.24
CA LEU A 467 8.92 -26.67 -6.44
C LEU A 467 8.77 -25.57 -7.51
N PHE A 468 9.89 -24.96 -7.89
CA PHE A 468 9.95 -23.96 -8.96
C PHE A 468 10.74 -24.50 -10.15
N ASP A 469 10.05 -24.70 -11.28
CA ASP A 469 10.69 -25.17 -12.51
C ASP A 469 11.00 -24.05 -13.50
N TYR A 470 12.13 -24.21 -14.21
CA TYR A 470 12.50 -23.44 -15.39
C TYR A 470 12.10 -24.24 -16.64
N TRP A 471 11.19 -23.71 -17.46
CA TRP A 471 10.43 -24.51 -18.43
C TRP A 471 11.14 -24.66 -19.78
N THR A 472 11.08 -25.87 -20.37
CA THR A 472 11.33 -26.12 -21.81
C THR A 472 10.22 -27.01 -22.42
N PRO A 473 9.94 -26.91 -23.73
CA PRO A 473 8.60 -27.12 -24.29
C PRO A 473 8.08 -28.57 -24.44
N ASP A 474 8.89 -29.61 -24.26
CA ASP A 474 8.55 -30.93 -24.83
C ASP A 474 8.40 -32.07 -23.78
N ASN A 475 7.17 -32.63 -23.68
CA ASN A 475 6.69 -33.82 -22.96
C ASN A 475 6.24 -33.68 -21.48
N CYS A 476 4.97 -33.34 -21.23
CA CYS A 476 4.38 -33.13 -19.89
C CYS A 476 3.99 -34.43 -19.13
N MET A 477 3.41 -35.45 -19.79
CA MET A 477 2.77 -36.59 -19.08
C MET A 477 3.72 -37.49 -18.27
N LYS A 478 4.85 -37.95 -18.85
CA LYS A 478 5.83 -38.80 -18.12
C LYS A 478 6.54 -38.05 -16.97
N ARG A 479 6.51 -36.72 -16.97
CA ARG A 479 7.12 -35.86 -15.94
C ARG A 479 6.26 -35.78 -14.70
N MET A 480 4.93 -35.74 -14.84
CA MET A 480 4.03 -35.74 -13.68
C MET A 480 3.94 -37.09 -12.98
N GLU A 481 4.02 -38.21 -13.73
CA GLU A 481 4.18 -39.55 -13.14
C GLU A 481 5.41 -39.63 -12.21
N THR A 482 6.52 -39.04 -12.65
CA THR A 482 7.77 -39.03 -11.87
C THR A 482 7.72 -38.06 -10.70
N ILE A 483 7.13 -36.87 -10.84
CA ILE A 483 6.92 -35.94 -9.71
C ILE A 483 5.99 -36.55 -8.66
N CYS A 484 4.91 -37.23 -9.05
CA CYS A 484 4.02 -37.91 -8.11
C CYS A 484 4.73 -39.03 -7.33
N SER A 485 5.70 -39.71 -7.94
CA SER A 485 6.52 -40.73 -7.25
C SER A 485 7.50 -40.16 -6.20
N ILE A 486 7.80 -38.85 -6.26
CA ILE A 486 8.73 -38.16 -5.35
C ILE A 486 8.03 -37.67 -4.09
N ILE A 487 6.73 -37.39 -4.17
CA ILE A 487 5.97 -36.83 -3.05
C ILE A 487 5.78 -37.94 -2.00
N SER A 488 6.59 -37.88 -0.95
CA SER A 488 6.49 -38.80 0.20
C SER A 488 5.26 -38.48 1.04
N SER A 489 4.75 -39.49 1.76
CA SER A 489 3.55 -39.40 2.61
C SER A 489 3.58 -38.32 3.71
N ASN A 490 4.76 -37.74 3.99
CA ASN A 490 4.96 -36.76 5.06
C ASN A 490 4.65 -35.32 4.63
N ILE A 491 4.60 -35.05 3.32
CA ILE A 491 4.35 -33.72 2.78
C ILE A 491 2.84 -33.43 2.88
N LYS A 492 2.50 -32.32 3.55
CA LYS A 492 1.11 -31.87 3.75
C LYS A 492 0.74 -30.69 2.86
N TYR A 493 1.71 -29.85 2.53
CA TYR A 493 1.55 -28.62 1.76
C TYR A 493 2.45 -28.65 0.53
N LEU A 494 1.85 -28.66 -0.67
CA LEU A 494 2.58 -28.62 -1.94
C LEU A 494 2.28 -27.32 -2.68
N LYS A 495 3.33 -26.66 -3.17
CA LYS A 495 3.21 -25.55 -4.12
C LYS A 495 4.00 -25.85 -5.38
N ILE A 496 3.30 -25.86 -6.52
CA ILE A 496 3.85 -26.26 -7.81
C ILE A 496 3.34 -25.35 -8.92
N ARG A 497 4.16 -25.10 -9.95
CA ARG A 497 3.77 -24.34 -11.14
C ARG A 497 3.29 -25.29 -12.23
N VAL A 498 2.09 -25.10 -12.77
CA VAL A 498 1.46 -26.02 -13.74
C VAL A 498 0.97 -25.28 -14.99
N LYS A 499 0.98 -25.98 -16.14
CA LYS A 499 0.60 -25.43 -17.45
C LYS A 499 -0.83 -25.79 -17.84
N ASP A 500 -1.17 -27.08 -17.75
CA ASP A 500 -2.40 -27.63 -18.34
C ASP A 500 -3.32 -28.23 -17.26
N ILE A 501 -4.64 -28.25 -17.52
CA ILE A 501 -5.67 -28.77 -16.59
C ILE A 501 -5.53 -30.29 -16.39
N ASP A 502 -5.08 -31.01 -17.42
CA ASP A 502 -4.88 -32.46 -17.35
C ASP A 502 -3.78 -32.83 -16.32
N ASP A 503 -2.75 -31.98 -16.18
CA ASP A 503 -1.70 -32.17 -15.17
C ASP A 503 -2.23 -31.97 -13.74
N ILE A 504 -3.15 -31.01 -13.55
CA ILE A 504 -3.81 -30.77 -12.25
C ILE A 504 -4.70 -31.96 -11.88
N LYS A 505 -5.46 -32.47 -12.84
CA LYS A 505 -6.31 -33.65 -12.65
C LYS A 505 -5.47 -34.88 -12.29
N TYR A 506 -4.35 -35.08 -12.97
CA TYR A 506 -3.45 -36.20 -12.70
C TYR A 506 -2.86 -36.17 -11.27
N ILE A 507 -2.39 -35.01 -10.80
CA ILE A 507 -1.85 -34.83 -9.44
C ILE A 507 -2.94 -35.07 -8.38
N LEU A 508 -4.16 -34.59 -8.62
CA LEU A 508 -5.28 -34.78 -7.70
C LEU A 508 -5.74 -36.24 -7.63
N GLU A 509 -5.72 -36.97 -8.74
CA GLU A 509 -6.12 -38.39 -8.76
C GLU A 509 -5.08 -39.32 -8.09
N HIS A 510 -3.78 -39.01 -8.17
CA HIS A 510 -2.72 -39.94 -7.75
C HIS A 510 -2.09 -39.66 -6.37
N VAL A 511 -2.32 -38.48 -5.75
CA VAL A 511 -1.69 -38.12 -4.47
C VAL A 511 -2.74 -37.81 -3.39
N GLU A 512 -3.18 -38.85 -2.68
CA GLU A 512 -4.30 -38.76 -1.72
C GLU A 512 -3.96 -38.13 -0.35
N HIS A 513 -2.69 -37.99 0.01
CA HIS A 513 -2.25 -37.60 1.36
C HIS A 513 -1.99 -36.09 1.57
N LEU A 514 -2.13 -35.25 0.53
CA LEU A 514 -1.90 -33.80 0.60
C LEU A 514 -3.10 -33.07 1.20
N THR A 515 -2.88 -32.26 2.24
CA THR A 515 -3.93 -31.43 2.86
C THR A 515 -4.23 -30.14 2.10
N SER A 516 -3.24 -29.58 1.39
CA SER A 516 -3.46 -28.42 0.51
C SER A 516 -2.46 -28.42 -0.65
N VAL A 517 -2.95 -28.11 -1.85
CA VAL A 517 -2.12 -27.95 -3.04
C VAL A 517 -2.37 -26.56 -3.63
N THR A 518 -1.28 -25.85 -3.91
CA THR A 518 -1.29 -24.51 -4.50
C THR A 518 -0.65 -24.56 -5.88
N PHE A 519 -1.40 -24.15 -6.90
CA PHE A 519 -0.96 -24.14 -8.29
C PHE A 519 -0.61 -22.70 -8.71
N GLU A 520 0.61 -22.47 -9.19
CA GLU A 520 0.97 -21.22 -9.90
C GLU A 520 0.78 -21.41 -11.41
N TYR A 521 0.02 -20.52 -12.06
CA TYR A 521 -0.32 -20.63 -13.48
C TYR A 521 0.56 -19.77 -14.38
N ALA A 522 0.94 -20.32 -15.53
CA ALA A 522 1.52 -19.58 -16.66
C ALA A 522 0.45 -19.38 -17.75
N GLN A 523 -0.24 -18.24 -17.69
CA GLN A 523 -1.04 -17.56 -18.73
C GLN A 523 -1.65 -18.40 -19.91
N ILE A 524 -2.98 -18.26 -20.04
CA ILE A 524 -3.88 -18.56 -21.19
C ILE A 524 -4.52 -19.95 -21.18
N LEU A 525 -5.79 -20.02 -20.71
CA LEU A 525 -6.78 -20.99 -21.20
C LEU A 525 -8.18 -20.36 -21.18
N THR A 526 -8.84 -20.38 -22.34
CA THR A 526 -10.21 -19.91 -22.58
C THR A 526 -11.20 -21.03 -22.26
N ILE A 527 -11.56 -21.23 -20.99
CA ILE A 527 -12.57 -22.24 -20.58
C ILE A 527 -13.53 -21.66 -19.55
N ASN A 528 -14.81 -22.05 -19.65
CA ASN A 528 -15.89 -21.64 -18.76
C ASN A 528 -15.66 -22.14 -17.32
N ARG A 529 -15.70 -21.20 -16.37
CA ARG A 529 -15.48 -21.40 -14.92
C ARG A 529 -16.43 -22.44 -14.29
N GLU A 530 -17.63 -22.63 -14.84
CA GLU A 530 -18.66 -23.52 -14.30
C GLU A 530 -18.37 -25.02 -14.52
N GLU A 531 -17.87 -25.42 -15.70
CA GLU A 531 -17.47 -26.82 -15.96
C GLU A 531 -16.27 -27.23 -15.08
N PHE A 532 -15.37 -26.29 -14.82
CA PHE A 532 -14.19 -26.48 -14.00
C PHE A 532 -14.53 -26.61 -12.50
N ILE A 533 -15.45 -25.77 -12.00
CA ILE A 533 -15.95 -25.85 -10.61
C ILE A 533 -16.76 -27.12 -10.39
N GLN A 534 -17.64 -27.52 -11.33
CA GLN A 534 -18.38 -28.78 -11.23
C GLN A 534 -17.45 -29.99 -11.12
N SER A 535 -16.37 -30.01 -11.92
CA SER A 535 -15.35 -31.06 -11.88
C SER A 535 -14.60 -31.12 -10.54
N LEU A 536 -14.32 -29.95 -9.93
CA LEU A 536 -13.66 -29.83 -8.62
C LEU A 536 -14.59 -30.21 -7.45
N THR A 537 -15.88 -29.86 -7.51
CA THR A 537 -16.86 -30.19 -6.45
C THR A 537 -17.09 -31.70 -6.31
N CYS A 538 -16.95 -32.47 -7.38
CA CYS A 538 -17.03 -33.94 -7.33
C CYS A 538 -15.91 -34.59 -6.49
N LEU A 539 -14.80 -33.89 -6.22
CA LEU A 539 -13.59 -34.47 -5.60
C LEU A 539 -13.36 -34.13 -4.12
N LYS A 540 -14.24 -33.37 -3.45
CA LYS A 540 -14.19 -33.05 -1.99
C LYS A 540 -12.77 -32.75 -1.45
N ARG A 541 -12.01 -31.85 -2.10
CA ARG A 541 -10.67 -31.40 -1.62
C ARG A 541 -10.53 -29.88 -1.71
N TYR A 542 -9.83 -29.27 -0.75
CA TYR A 542 -9.49 -27.84 -0.75
C TYR A 542 -8.35 -27.58 -1.76
N CYS A 543 -8.69 -27.00 -2.92
CA CYS A 543 -7.73 -26.44 -3.88
C CYS A 543 -7.86 -24.92 -3.87
N SER A 544 -6.78 -24.21 -3.52
CA SER A 544 -6.72 -22.75 -3.67
C SER A 544 -6.00 -22.40 -4.97
N LEU A 545 -6.75 -21.86 -5.91
CA LEU A 545 -6.26 -21.33 -7.18
C LEU A 545 -6.01 -19.84 -7.00
N TRP A 546 -4.80 -19.37 -7.33
CA TRP A 546 -4.54 -17.94 -7.39
C TRP A 546 -4.77 -17.46 -8.82
N ASP A 547 -5.98 -17.00 -9.09
CA ASP A 547 -6.24 -15.98 -10.10
C ASP A 547 -6.26 -14.61 -9.39
N SER A 548 -5.70 -13.58 -10.01
CA SER A 548 -5.58 -12.23 -9.45
C SER A 548 -6.93 -11.48 -9.41
N GLN A 549 -7.93 -12.06 -8.75
CA GLN A 549 -9.15 -11.41 -8.28
C GLN A 549 -9.45 -11.94 -6.88
N TYR A 550 -8.75 -11.38 -5.89
CA TYR A 550 -9.13 -11.53 -4.50
C TYR A 550 -10.47 -10.84 -4.26
N ALA A 551 -11.54 -11.62 -4.10
CA ALA A 551 -12.59 -11.24 -3.16
C ALA A 551 -12.03 -11.46 -1.74
N LEU A 552 -11.06 -10.62 -1.34
CA LEU A 552 -10.66 -10.50 0.06
C LEU A 552 -11.91 -10.05 0.81
N HIS A 553 -12.34 -10.83 1.81
CA HIS A 553 -13.39 -10.38 2.70
C HIS A 553 -12.91 -9.08 3.35
N ARG A 554 -13.75 -8.07 3.31
CA ARG A 554 -13.43 -6.70 3.70
C ARG A 554 -14.01 -6.44 5.09
N GLU A 555 -13.36 -6.94 6.13
CA GLU A 555 -13.93 -6.90 7.48
C GLU A 555 -13.83 -5.50 8.11
N CYS A 556 -14.82 -5.14 8.94
CA CYS A 556 -14.86 -3.89 9.69
C CYS A 556 -15.03 -4.18 11.19
N LEU A 557 -14.35 -3.40 12.03
CA LEU A 557 -14.45 -3.52 13.49
C LEU A 557 -15.27 -2.35 14.04
N SER A 558 -16.24 -2.64 14.90
CA SER A 558 -17.03 -1.62 15.59
C SER A 558 -16.63 -1.52 17.06
N ILE A 559 -16.30 -0.31 17.51
CA ILE A 559 -15.86 -0.01 18.86
C ILE A 559 -16.88 0.94 19.48
N HIS A 560 -17.52 0.52 20.57
CA HIS A 560 -18.57 1.26 21.27
C HIS A 560 -18.04 1.73 22.62
N ILE A 561 -17.98 3.05 22.83
CA ILE A 561 -17.29 3.65 23.99
C ILE A 561 -18.26 4.46 24.85
N GLY A 562 -18.26 4.15 26.14
CA GLY A 562 -19.08 4.81 27.17
C GLY A 562 -20.57 4.47 27.04
N GLN A 563 -21.35 4.93 28.02
CA GLN A 563 -22.79 4.67 28.09
C GLN A 563 -23.54 4.93 26.76
N CYS A 564 -23.31 6.10 26.14
CA CYS A 564 -23.99 6.47 24.89
C CYS A 564 -23.61 5.51 23.74
N GLY A 565 -22.32 5.24 23.56
CA GLY A 565 -21.83 4.35 22.51
C GLY A 565 -22.37 2.93 22.69
N VAL A 566 -22.34 2.40 23.92
CA VAL A 566 -22.85 1.05 24.22
C VAL A 566 -24.35 0.92 23.94
N GLN A 567 -25.15 1.91 24.34
CA GLN A 567 -26.60 1.88 24.12
C GLN A 567 -26.98 2.02 22.64
N ILE A 568 -26.28 2.85 21.87
CA ILE A 568 -26.45 2.94 20.42
C ILE A 568 -26.03 1.62 19.77
N GLY A 569 -24.90 1.06 20.18
CA GLY A 569 -24.40 -0.22 19.71
C GLY A 569 -25.42 -1.35 19.89
N ASN A 570 -26.06 -1.44 21.06
CA ASN A 570 -27.11 -2.43 21.29
C ASN A 570 -28.25 -2.34 20.28
N ALA A 571 -28.74 -1.12 20.01
CA ALA A 571 -29.80 -0.89 19.03
C ALA A 571 -29.34 -1.19 17.59
N CYS A 572 -28.09 -0.86 17.24
CA CYS A 572 -27.50 -1.18 15.94
C CYS A 572 -27.38 -2.70 15.71
N TRP A 573 -26.86 -3.44 16.69
CA TRP A 573 -26.69 -4.90 16.55
C TRP A 573 -28.00 -5.66 16.60
N GLU A 574 -28.99 -5.20 17.37
CA GLU A 574 -30.36 -5.71 17.28
C GLU A 574 -30.88 -5.58 15.85
N LEU A 575 -30.71 -4.40 15.23
CA LEU A 575 -31.15 -4.16 13.86
C LEU A 575 -30.37 -4.99 12.83
N TYR A 576 -29.04 -5.11 12.95
CA TYR A 576 -28.24 -5.94 12.05
C TYR A 576 -28.64 -7.41 12.11
N CYS A 577 -28.89 -7.95 13.30
CA CYS A 577 -29.39 -9.32 13.46
C CYS A 577 -30.74 -9.50 12.74
N LEU A 578 -31.66 -8.55 12.88
CA LEU A 578 -32.97 -8.60 12.22
C LEU A 578 -32.88 -8.49 10.70
N GLU A 579 -31.96 -7.68 10.18
CA GLU A 579 -31.76 -7.54 8.73
C GLU A 579 -31.16 -8.79 8.10
N HIS A 580 -30.26 -9.49 8.80
CA HIS A 580 -29.63 -10.71 8.31
C HIS A 580 -30.35 -12.00 8.73
N GLY A 581 -31.45 -11.90 9.50
CA GLY A 581 -32.18 -13.07 9.99
C GLY A 581 -31.42 -13.90 11.03
N ILE A 582 -30.46 -13.29 11.74
CA ILE A 582 -29.69 -13.92 12.81
C ILE A 582 -30.49 -13.84 14.12
N GLN A 583 -30.64 -14.98 14.79
CA GLN A 583 -31.34 -15.05 16.06
C GLN A 583 -30.48 -14.47 17.21
N PRO A 584 -31.08 -14.08 18.35
CA PRO A 584 -30.34 -13.53 19.49
C PRO A 584 -29.28 -14.46 20.10
N ASP A 585 -29.34 -15.76 19.83
CA ASP A 585 -28.34 -16.76 20.22
C ASP A 585 -27.15 -16.84 19.24
N GLY A 586 -27.23 -16.12 18.12
CA GLY A 586 -26.24 -16.08 17.05
C GLY A 586 -26.39 -17.18 16.00
N GLN A 587 -27.46 -18.00 16.06
CA GLN A 587 -27.74 -18.99 15.01
C GLN A 587 -28.57 -18.41 13.88
N MET A 588 -28.33 -18.93 12.67
CA MET A 588 -29.16 -18.65 11.50
C MET A 588 -29.99 -19.90 11.16
N PRO A 589 -31.33 -19.86 11.25
CA PRO A 589 -32.16 -21.01 10.93
C PRO A 589 -32.10 -21.36 9.42
N THR A 590 -32.05 -22.65 9.11
CA THR A 590 -31.91 -23.20 7.74
C THR A 590 -33.04 -22.81 6.78
N ASP A 591 -34.20 -22.41 7.31
CA ASP A 591 -35.38 -21.99 6.53
C ASP A 591 -35.31 -20.52 6.03
N CYS A 592 -34.30 -19.75 6.43
CA CYS A 592 -34.08 -18.36 5.98
C CYS A 592 -33.21 -18.24 4.72
N THR A 593 -33.15 -19.29 3.88
CA THR A 593 -32.64 -19.21 2.49
C THR A 593 -33.62 -18.48 1.53
N LEU A 594 -34.66 -17.84 2.06
CA LEU A 594 -35.50 -16.88 1.34
C LEU A 594 -34.79 -15.51 1.29
N GLY A 595 -33.69 -15.39 0.54
CA GLY A 595 -33.24 -14.06 0.10
C GLY A 595 -31.77 -13.76 -0.21
N SER A 596 -30.77 -14.61 0.05
CA SER A 596 -29.38 -14.22 -0.28
C SER A 596 -28.42 -15.38 -0.37
N GLY A 597 -27.89 -15.62 -1.58
CA GLY A 597 -26.61 -16.30 -1.79
C GLY A 597 -25.42 -15.38 -1.54
N ASP A 598 -25.54 -14.41 -0.62
CA ASP A 598 -24.53 -13.40 -0.36
C ASP A 598 -23.92 -13.60 1.03
N ASP A 599 -22.68 -14.10 1.06
CA ASP A 599 -21.83 -14.16 2.25
C ASP A 599 -21.32 -12.75 2.70
N SER A 600 -21.92 -11.67 2.19
CA SER A 600 -21.47 -10.28 2.38
C SER A 600 -21.57 -9.78 3.82
N PHE A 601 -22.41 -10.39 4.67
CA PHE A 601 -22.53 -10.03 6.08
C PHE A 601 -21.35 -10.51 6.95
N GLN A 602 -20.47 -11.38 6.43
CA GLN A 602 -19.24 -11.80 7.12
C GLN A 602 -18.25 -10.64 7.34
N THR A 603 -18.47 -9.49 6.69
CA THR A 603 -17.74 -8.24 6.96
C THR A 603 -17.91 -7.75 8.39
N PHE A 604 -19.09 -7.95 8.99
CA PHE A 604 -19.42 -7.54 10.37
C PHE A 604 -19.52 -8.72 11.35
N PHE A 605 -19.76 -9.94 10.87
CA PHE A 605 -19.87 -11.14 11.70
C PHE A 605 -18.72 -12.11 11.45
N ALA A 606 -18.22 -12.73 12.52
CA ALA A 606 -17.30 -13.86 12.46
C ALA A 606 -18.08 -15.16 12.67
N GLU A 607 -17.89 -16.14 11.78
CA GLU A 607 -18.47 -17.46 11.95
C GLU A 607 -17.59 -18.34 12.86
N THR A 608 -18.19 -18.95 13.86
CA THR A 608 -17.54 -19.95 14.71
C THR A 608 -17.80 -21.36 14.14
N GLY A 609 -16.93 -22.32 14.43
CA GLY A 609 -17.08 -23.70 13.95
C GLY A 609 -18.36 -24.43 14.41
N ALA A 610 -19.15 -23.84 15.31
CA ALA A 610 -20.46 -24.33 15.72
C ALA A 610 -21.63 -23.73 14.91
N GLY A 611 -21.35 -22.99 13.83
CA GLY A 611 -22.36 -22.30 13.01
C GLY A 611 -22.99 -21.09 13.69
N LYS A 612 -22.33 -20.53 14.72
CA LYS A 612 -22.76 -19.32 15.41
C LYS A 612 -22.01 -18.11 14.86
N TYR A 613 -22.75 -17.07 14.52
CA TYR A 613 -22.24 -15.79 14.06
C TYR A 613 -22.04 -14.84 15.26
N VAL A 614 -20.81 -14.36 15.43
CA VAL A 614 -20.41 -13.46 16.51
C VAL A 614 -20.05 -12.09 15.92
N PRO A 615 -20.64 -10.99 16.42
CA PRO A 615 -20.28 -9.63 15.99
C PRO A 615 -18.80 -9.31 16.18
N ARG A 616 -18.22 -8.62 15.19
CA ARG A 616 -16.85 -8.07 15.24
C ARG A 616 -16.85 -6.74 15.99
N THR A 617 -17.09 -6.80 17.30
CA THR A 617 -17.33 -5.63 18.15
C THR A 617 -16.52 -5.64 19.43
N VAL A 618 -16.18 -4.45 19.92
CA VAL A 618 -15.72 -4.22 21.29
C VAL A 618 -16.62 -3.20 21.96
N PHE A 619 -17.12 -3.52 23.15
CA PHE A 619 -17.83 -2.58 24.01
C PHE A 619 -16.93 -2.22 25.19
N VAL A 620 -16.74 -0.93 25.41
CA VAL A 620 -15.85 -0.42 26.46
C VAL A 620 -16.59 0.64 27.25
N ASP A 621 -16.60 0.48 28.57
CA ASP A 621 -17.02 1.52 29.49
C ASP A 621 -16.18 1.43 30.76
N LEU A 622 -15.93 2.58 31.38
CA LEU A 622 -15.18 2.65 32.65
C LEU A 622 -16.07 2.26 33.84
N GLU A 623 -17.39 2.26 33.65
CA GLU A 623 -18.39 1.76 34.59
C GLU A 623 -19.06 0.46 34.08
N PRO A 624 -19.36 -0.52 34.94
CA PRO A 624 -19.97 -1.78 34.51
C PRO A 624 -21.47 -1.71 34.19
N THR A 625 -22.21 -0.73 34.70
CA THR A 625 -23.69 -0.72 34.73
C THR A 625 -24.33 -0.97 33.36
N VAL A 626 -23.91 -0.24 32.33
CA VAL A 626 -24.49 -0.34 30.98
C VAL A 626 -24.04 -1.62 30.26
N ILE A 627 -22.83 -2.08 30.53
CA ILE A 627 -22.31 -3.33 29.95
C ILE A 627 -22.99 -4.54 30.59
N ASP A 628 -23.32 -4.48 31.87
CA ASP A 628 -24.05 -5.53 32.57
C ASP A 628 -25.49 -5.68 32.04
N GLU A 629 -26.12 -4.59 31.56
CA GLU A 629 -27.38 -4.68 30.80
C GLU A 629 -27.21 -5.50 29.51
N VAL A 630 -26.08 -5.38 28.81
CA VAL A 630 -25.78 -6.20 27.62
C VAL A 630 -25.57 -7.67 27.99
N ARG A 631 -24.84 -7.91 29.09
CA ARG A 631 -24.57 -9.27 29.61
C ARG A 631 -25.83 -9.99 30.09
N THR A 632 -26.86 -9.25 30.52
CA THR A 632 -28.12 -9.82 31.04
C THR A 632 -29.28 -9.71 30.06
N GLY A 633 -29.15 -8.89 29.01
CA GLY A 633 -30.19 -8.62 28.02
C GLY A 633 -30.47 -9.77 27.05
N THR A 634 -31.35 -9.49 26.08
CA THR A 634 -31.82 -10.46 25.08
C THR A 634 -30.68 -11.06 24.25
N TYR A 635 -29.70 -10.22 23.87
CA TYR A 635 -28.55 -10.59 23.05
C TYR A 635 -27.32 -11.02 23.85
N ARG A 636 -27.48 -11.43 25.11
CA ARG A 636 -26.37 -11.85 25.98
C ARG A 636 -25.50 -12.98 25.41
N GLN A 637 -26.08 -13.84 24.58
CA GLN A 637 -25.37 -14.97 23.97
C GLN A 637 -24.66 -14.57 22.68
N LEU A 638 -25.02 -13.44 22.05
CA LEU A 638 -24.48 -13.03 20.77
C LEU A 638 -23.00 -12.63 20.87
N PHE A 639 -22.66 -11.80 21.87
CA PHE A 639 -21.33 -11.24 22.05
C PHE A 639 -20.38 -12.19 22.78
N HIS A 640 -19.09 -12.12 22.46
CA HIS A 640 -18.07 -12.82 23.22
C HIS A 640 -17.82 -12.08 24.55
N PRO A 641 -17.82 -12.75 25.71
CA PRO A 641 -17.72 -12.07 27.00
C PRO A 641 -16.43 -11.26 27.17
N GLU A 642 -15.36 -11.66 26.47
CA GLU A 642 -14.09 -10.94 26.50
C GLU A 642 -14.07 -9.62 25.72
N THR A 643 -15.05 -9.38 24.83
CA THR A 643 -15.17 -8.11 24.10
C THR A 643 -16.01 -7.09 24.84
N LEU A 644 -16.62 -7.48 25.97
CA LEU A 644 -17.38 -6.62 26.87
C LEU A 644 -16.49 -6.19 28.04
N ILE A 645 -15.81 -5.05 27.88
CA ILE A 645 -14.77 -4.55 28.77
C ILE A 645 -15.34 -3.46 29.68
N SER A 646 -15.41 -3.76 30.98
CA SER A 646 -15.91 -2.85 32.01
C SER A 646 -14.82 -2.48 33.00
N GLY A 647 -14.67 -1.18 33.29
CA GLY A 647 -13.87 -0.68 34.40
C GLY A 647 -14.58 -0.81 35.76
N LYS A 648 -13.99 -0.18 36.79
CA LYS A 648 -14.56 -0.12 38.14
C LYS A 648 -15.04 1.27 38.54
N GLU A 649 -14.41 2.30 38.00
CA GLU A 649 -14.66 3.69 38.32
C GLU A 649 -15.00 4.45 37.04
N ASP A 650 -16.00 5.32 37.08
CA ASP A 650 -16.36 6.13 35.93
C ASP A 650 -15.41 7.34 35.77
N ALA A 651 -15.54 8.02 34.63
CA ALA A 651 -14.85 9.29 34.37
C ALA A 651 -15.57 10.51 34.98
N ALA A 652 -16.71 10.36 35.64
CA ALA A 652 -17.50 11.40 36.30
C ALA A 652 -17.77 12.65 35.42
N ASN A 653 -18.08 12.44 34.14
CA ASN A 653 -18.20 13.51 33.13
C ASN A 653 -16.96 14.41 33.00
N ASN A 654 -15.78 13.91 33.34
CA ASN A 654 -14.51 14.63 33.24
C ASN A 654 -13.61 13.98 32.18
N TYR A 655 -13.32 14.73 31.11
CA TYR A 655 -12.41 14.31 30.05
C TYR A 655 -11.02 13.89 30.58
N ALA A 656 -10.46 14.64 31.53
CA ALA A 656 -9.12 14.37 32.05
C ALA A 656 -9.04 13.00 32.75
N ARG A 657 -10.11 12.59 33.45
CA ARG A 657 -10.19 11.23 34.03
C ARG A 657 -10.22 10.15 32.95
N GLY A 658 -11.02 10.38 31.92
CA GLY A 658 -11.14 9.46 30.78
C GLY A 658 -9.84 9.32 29.99
N ARG A 659 -9.03 10.38 29.88
CA ARG A 659 -7.79 10.38 29.08
C ARG A 659 -6.53 10.03 29.89
N TYR A 660 -6.33 10.66 31.04
CA TYR A 660 -5.03 10.67 31.73
C TYR A 660 -4.95 9.71 32.91
N THR A 661 -5.99 9.60 33.73
CA THR A 661 -5.98 8.78 34.95
C THR A 661 -6.60 7.41 34.72
N VAL A 662 -7.93 7.30 34.78
CA VAL A 662 -8.65 6.01 34.75
C VAL A 662 -8.51 5.32 33.39
N GLY A 663 -8.61 6.08 32.29
CA GLY A 663 -8.52 5.48 30.95
C GLY A 663 -7.18 4.82 30.64
N LYS A 664 -6.10 5.34 31.22
CA LYS A 664 -4.75 4.80 31.05
C LYS A 664 -4.58 3.41 31.68
N GLU A 665 -5.39 3.07 32.69
CA GLU A 665 -5.34 1.75 33.31
C GLU A 665 -5.98 0.66 32.43
N ILE A 666 -6.98 1.03 31.61
CA ILE A 666 -7.81 0.09 30.84
C ILE A 666 -7.40 0.03 29.35
N ILE A 667 -6.71 1.05 28.84
CA ILE A 667 -6.37 1.16 27.41
C ILE A 667 -5.59 -0.06 26.87
N ASP A 668 -4.61 -0.57 27.61
CA ASP A 668 -3.79 -1.71 27.17
C ASP A 668 -4.63 -2.98 27.01
N LEU A 669 -5.61 -3.19 27.90
CA LEU A 669 -6.54 -4.30 27.81
C LEU A 669 -7.42 -4.17 26.57
N VAL A 670 -7.93 -2.97 26.29
CA VAL A 670 -8.79 -2.70 25.13
C VAL A 670 -8.02 -2.92 23.83
N LEU A 671 -6.79 -2.43 23.73
CA LEU A 671 -5.93 -2.62 22.56
C LEU A 671 -5.61 -4.10 22.31
N ASP A 672 -5.34 -4.90 23.36
CA ASP A 672 -5.13 -6.35 23.20
C ASP A 672 -6.39 -7.06 22.65
N ARG A 673 -7.59 -6.64 23.06
CA ARG A 673 -8.85 -7.20 22.53
C ARG A 673 -9.11 -6.78 21.09
N ILE A 674 -8.85 -5.51 20.75
CA ILE A 674 -8.95 -5.03 19.36
C ILE A 674 -7.95 -5.78 18.47
N ARG A 675 -6.72 -5.99 18.96
CA ARG A 675 -5.69 -6.74 18.23
C ARG A 675 -6.10 -8.18 17.95
N LYS A 676 -6.65 -8.89 18.94
CA LYS A 676 -7.20 -10.24 18.76
C LYS A 676 -8.28 -10.30 17.67
N LEU A 677 -9.17 -9.31 17.61
CA LEU A 677 -10.20 -9.25 16.57
C LEU A 677 -9.59 -8.88 15.20
N ALA A 678 -8.60 -7.99 15.17
CA ALA A 678 -7.90 -7.62 13.94
C ALA A 678 -7.11 -8.83 13.36
N ASP A 679 -6.48 -9.65 14.21
CA ASP A 679 -5.78 -10.87 13.80
C ASP A 679 -6.73 -11.95 13.25
N GLN A 680 -8.02 -11.91 13.65
CA GLN A 680 -9.08 -12.75 13.09
C GLN A 680 -9.61 -12.25 11.73
N CYS A 681 -9.17 -11.08 11.27
CA CYS A 681 -9.60 -10.50 9.99
C CYS A 681 -8.56 -10.81 8.91
N SER A 682 -9.01 -11.20 7.72
CA SER A 682 -8.15 -11.45 6.56
C SER A 682 -7.75 -10.16 5.84
N GLY A 683 -8.61 -9.14 5.92
CA GLY A 683 -8.48 -7.87 5.23
C GLY A 683 -9.25 -6.74 5.94
N LEU A 684 -8.83 -6.40 7.17
CA LEU A 684 -9.42 -5.30 7.94
C LEU A 684 -9.42 -3.99 7.13
N LEU A 685 -10.58 -3.40 6.88
CA LEU A 685 -10.72 -2.10 6.22
C LEU A 685 -10.46 -0.94 7.19
N GLY A 686 -11.10 -0.98 8.36
CA GLY A 686 -11.13 0.15 9.27
C GLY A 686 -11.95 -0.09 10.54
N PHE A 687 -12.05 0.98 11.32
CA PHE A 687 -12.75 1.02 12.60
C PHE A 687 -13.93 1.99 12.54
N PHE A 688 -15.07 1.57 13.08
CA PHE A 688 -16.18 2.44 13.43
C PHE A 688 -16.15 2.71 14.93
N VAL A 689 -16.06 3.97 15.33
CA VAL A 689 -15.98 4.39 16.73
C VAL A 689 -17.26 5.12 17.10
N PHE A 690 -18.03 4.57 18.04
CA PHE A 690 -19.29 5.12 18.52
C PHE A 690 -19.06 5.72 19.91
N HIS A 691 -19.30 7.02 20.05
CA HIS A 691 -19.05 7.72 21.31
C HIS A 691 -19.91 9.00 21.45
N SER A 692 -19.83 9.64 22.61
CA SER A 692 -20.45 10.94 22.88
C SER A 692 -19.39 12.01 23.12
N PHE A 693 -19.62 13.23 22.66
CA PHE A 693 -18.74 14.36 22.99
C PHE A 693 -18.89 14.84 24.45
N GLY A 694 -20.11 14.74 25.01
CA GLY A 694 -20.40 15.27 26.35
C GLY A 694 -19.89 14.43 27.53
N GLY A 695 -19.85 13.10 27.40
CA GLY A 695 -19.49 12.19 28.48
C GLY A 695 -17.98 12.10 28.72
N GLY A 696 -17.55 11.91 29.97
CA GLY A 696 -16.11 11.83 30.33
C GLY A 696 -15.40 10.64 29.69
N THR A 697 -16.03 9.46 29.70
CA THR A 697 -15.51 8.26 29.02
C THR A 697 -15.58 8.43 27.50
N GLY A 698 -16.73 8.85 26.97
CA GLY A 698 -16.94 8.99 25.53
C GLY A 698 -16.08 10.08 24.87
N SER A 699 -15.60 11.05 25.64
CA SER A 699 -14.66 12.08 25.17
C SER A 699 -13.22 11.64 25.42
N GLY A 700 -12.81 11.53 26.69
CA GLY A 700 -11.41 11.34 27.08
C GLY A 700 -10.84 9.95 26.77
N PHE A 701 -11.62 8.88 26.95
CA PHE A 701 -11.14 7.54 26.59
C PHE A 701 -11.08 7.37 25.07
N THR A 702 -12.04 7.97 24.35
CA THR A 702 -12.06 7.95 22.88
C THR A 702 -10.86 8.66 22.29
N SER A 703 -10.52 9.87 22.77
CA SER A 703 -9.34 10.59 22.28
C SER A 703 -8.07 9.77 22.47
N LEU A 704 -7.90 9.17 23.65
CA LEU A 704 -6.77 8.28 23.94
C LEU A 704 -6.75 7.05 23.01
N LEU A 705 -7.91 6.42 22.77
CA LEU A 705 -7.99 5.23 21.94
C LEU A 705 -7.70 5.53 20.47
N VAL A 706 -8.26 6.60 19.93
CA VAL A 706 -8.09 6.99 18.52
C VAL A 706 -6.62 7.34 18.22
N GLU A 707 -5.94 8.04 19.14
CA GLU A 707 -4.49 8.27 19.06
C GLU A 707 -3.69 6.95 19.02
N ARG A 708 -4.03 6.00 19.88
CA ARG A 708 -3.36 4.68 19.90
C ARG A 708 -3.65 3.85 18.66
N LEU A 709 -4.88 3.90 18.16
CA LEU A 709 -5.26 3.24 16.90
C LEU A 709 -4.55 3.88 15.70
N ALA A 710 -4.30 5.19 15.70
CA ALA A 710 -3.53 5.84 14.66
C ALA A 710 -2.06 5.39 14.66
N VAL A 711 -1.48 5.13 15.83
CA VAL A 711 -0.11 4.59 15.96
C VAL A 711 -0.04 3.13 15.49
N ASP A 712 -0.92 2.27 15.98
CA ASP A 712 -0.89 0.82 15.68
C ASP A 712 -1.41 0.50 14.26
N TYR A 713 -2.41 1.25 13.78
CA TYR A 713 -3.15 0.99 12.54
C TYR A 713 -3.25 2.22 11.62
N GLY A 714 -2.17 3.00 11.46
CA GLY A 714 -2.20 4.28 10.73
C GLY A 714 -2.65 4.26 9.26
N LYS A 715 -2.67 3.11 8.58
CA LYS A 715 -3.19 2.98 7.20
C LYS A 715 -4.68 2.66 7.10
N LYS A 716 -5.35 2.40 8.23
CA LYS A 716 -6.75 1.96 8.27
C LYS A 716 -7.66 3.16 8.54
N SER A 717 -8.79 3.19 7.84
CA SER A 717 -9.76 4.27 8.00
C SER A 717 -10.45 4.20 9.35
N LYS A 718 -10.66 5.35 9.99
CA LYS A 718 -11.33 5.48 11.29
C LYS A 718 -12.51 6.44 11.10
N LEU A 719 -13.72 5.89 11.23
CA LEU A 719 -14.97 6.64 11.11
C LEU A 719 -15.61 6.76 12.48
N GLU A 720 -15.98 7.97 12.86
CA GLU A 720 -16.61 8.27 14.14
C GLU A 720 -18.11 8.53 13.96
N PHE A 721 -18.91 7.99 14.87
CA PHE A 721 -20.30 8.37 15.09
C PHE A 721 -20.36 9.06 16.44
N ALA A 722 -20.36 10.39 16.41
CA ALA A 722 -20.26 11.21 17.59
C ALA A 722 -21.61 11.85 17.93
N VAL A 723 -22.11 11.57 19.12
CA VAL A 723 -23.31 12.24 19.64
C VAL A 723 -22.94 13.61 20.19
N TYR A 724 -23.45 14.63 19.52
CA TYR A 724 -23.26 16.03 19.82
C TYR A 724 -24.16 16.48 21.00
N PRO A 725 -23.62 17.25 21.96
CA PRO A 725 -24.35 17.63 23.17
C PRO A 725 -25.41 18.69 22.88
N ALA A 726 -26.60 18.48 23.43
CA ALA A 726 -27.73 19.38 23.28
C ALA A 726 -27.96 20.21 24.56
N PRO A 727 -27.99 21.55 24.52
CA PRO A 727 -28.16 22.39 25.72
C PRO A 727 -29.44 22.11 26.52
N ARG A 728 -30.53 21.72 25.85
CA ARG A 728 -31.82 21.49 26.52
C ARG A 728 -31.91 20.14 27.22
N ILE A 729 -31.06 19.19 26.83
CA ILE A 729 -31.10 17.78 27.26
C ILE A 729 -29.78 17.42 27.97
N ALA A 730 -28.81 18.35 28.02
CA ALA A 730 -27.52 18.18 28.66
C ALA A 730 -27.69 17.70 30.10
N THR A 731 -27.03 16.59 30.42
CA THR A 731 -27.06 16.00 31.75
C THR A 731 -25.91 16.54 32.60
N ALA A 732 -24.83 16.99 31.96
CA ALA A 732 -23.67 17.58 32.61
C ALA A 732 -23.44 19.04 32.19
N VAL A 733 -23.05 19.87 33.16
CA VAL A 733 -22.73 21.29 32.94
C VAL A 733 -21.43 21.47 32.16
N VAL A 734 -20.51 20.51 32.25
CA VAL A 734 -19.17 20.55 31.66
C VAL A 734 -19.08 19.91 30.27
N GLU A 735 -20.21 19.52 29.66
CA GLU A 735 -20.24 18.97 28.30
C GLU A 735 -19.51 19.85 27.26
N PRO A 736 -19.59 21.20 27.29
CA PRO A 736 -18.83 22.04 26.35
C PRO A 736 -17.32 21.84 26.46
N TYR A 737 -16.76 21.71 27.67
CA TYR A 737 -15.34 21.45 27.85
C TYR A 737 -14.92 20.11 27.26
N ASN A 738 -15.64 19.04 27.60
CA ASN A 738 -15.34 17.71 27.09
C ASN A 738 -15.40 17.66 25.57
N SER A 739 -16.36 18.37 24.98
CA SER A 739 -16.59 18.39 23.54
C SER A 739 -15.48 19.14 22.78
N ILE A 740 -15.00 20.28 23.29
CA ILE A 740 -13.86 20.97 22.66
C ILE A 740 -12.60 20.12 22.74
N LEU A 741 -12.32 19.53 23.91
CA LEU A 741 -11.10 18.75 24.13
C LEU A 741 -11.03 17.48 23.30
N VAL A 742 -12.14 16.74 23.19
CA VAL A 742 -12.20 15.55 22.33
C VAL A 742 -12.06 15.94 20.87
N THR A 743 -12.79 16.97 20.39
CA THR A 743 -12.70 17.39 19.00
C THR A 743 -11.29 17.77 18.63
N HIS A 744 -10.60 18.58 19.46
CA HIS A 744 -9.20 18.95 19.23
C HIS A 744 -8.27 17.73 19.12
N SER A 745 -8.46 16.73 20.00
CA SER A 745 -7.57 15.58 20.07
C SER A 745 -7.82 14.51 19.00
N THR A 746 -9.08 14.32 18.59
CA THR A 746 -9.43 13.36 17.53
C THR A 746 -9.25 13.97 16.14
N PHE A 747 -9.11 15.29 16.03
CA PHE A 747 -9.08 16.03 14.78
C PHE A 747 -8.05 15.53 13.75
N GLU A 748 -6.82 15.24 14.18
CA GLU A 748 -5.74 14.79 13.28
C GLU A 748 -5.81 13.30 12.96
N ASN A 749 -6.48 12.55 13.82
CA ASN A 749 -6.45 11.10 13.79
C ASN A 749 -7.71 10.50 13.16
N SER A 750 -8.85 11.18 13.21
CA SER A 750 -10.13 10.74 12.62
C SER A 750 -10.19 11.07 11.12
N ASP A 751 -10.69 10.15 10.29
CA ASP A 751 -10.81 10.38 8.85
C ASP A 751 -12.14 11.07 8.48
N CYS A 752 -13.21 10.76 9.22
CA CYS A 752 -14.54 11.35 9.04
C CYS A 752 -15.41 11.10 10.28
N CYS A 753 -16.11 12.14 10.74
CA CYS A 753 -16.89 12.15 11.96
C CYS A 753 -18.34 12.56 11.66
N PHE A 754 -19.26 11.60 11.79
CA PHE A 754 -20.69 11.83 11.66
C PHE A 754 -21.25 12.39 12.96
N CYS A 755 -21.50 13.69 12.98
CA CYS A 755 -22.15 14.36 14.11
C CYS A 755 -23.65 14.06 14.12
N ILE A 756 -24.17 13.66 15.27
CA ILE A 756 -25.61 13.46 15.51
C ILE A 756 -26.01 14.29 16.73
N ASP A 757 -26.86 15.29 16.54
CA ASP A 757 -27.36 16.16 17.61
C ASP A 757 -28.58 15.52 18.29
N ASN A 758 -28.47 15.30 19.59
CA ASN A 758 -29.60 14.83 20.38
C ASN A 758 -30.83 15.75 20.23
N GLU A 759 -30.68 17.07 20.24
CA GLU A 759 -31.85 17.97 20.17
C GLU A 759 -32.63 17.77 18.87
N ALA A 760 -31.90 17.64 17.75
CA ALA A 760 -32.49 17.44 16.44
C ALA A 760 -33.23 16.10 16.35
N VAL A 761 -32.63 15.01 16.84
CA VAL A 761 -33.30 13.69 16.85
C VAL A 761 -34.54 13.70 17.73
N TYR A 762 -34.49 14.35 18.90
CA TYR A 762 -35.66 14.51 19.78
C TYR A 762 -36.78 15.32 19.09
N ASP A 763 -36.44 16.41 18.40
CA ASP A 763 -37.40 17.23 17.65
C ASP A 763 -38.04 16.45 16.49
N VAL A 764 -37.26 15.57 15.83
CA VAL A 764 -37.75 14.66 14.77
C VAL A 764 -38.67 13.59 15.34
N CYS A 765 -38.30 12.93 16.44
CA CYS A 765 -39.17 11.96 17.14
C CYS A 765 -40.51 12.59 17.50
N ARG A 766 -40.49 13.81 18.05
CA ARG A 766 -41.70 14.48 18.52
C ARG A 766 -42.63 14.89 17.38
N ARG A 767 -42.08 15.40 16.27
CA ARG A 767 -42.87 15.88 15.13
C ARG A 767 -43.36 14.76 14.22
N ASN A 768 -42.50 13.78 13.93
CA ASN A 768 -42.78 12.79 12.90
C ASN A 768 -43.40 11.49 13.47
N LEU A 769 -43.01 11.10 14.69
CA LEU A 769 -43.53 9.91 15.37
C LEU A 769 -44.68 10.22 16.34
N ASP A 770 -45.08 11.49 16.48
CA ASP A 770 -46.09 11.99 17.42
C ASP A 770 -45.84 11.61 18.89
N LEU A 771 -44.56 11.45 19.27
CA LEU A 771 -44.18 11.13 20.65
C LEU A 771 -44.07 12.40 21.50
N GLU A 772 -44.92 12.55 22.52
CA GLU A 772 -44.87 13.72 23.41
C GLU A 772 -43.54 13.83 24.18
N LYS A 773 -43.00 12.69 24.63
CA LYS A 773 -41.76 12.57 25.40
C LYS A 773 -40.93 11.39 24.88
N PRO A 774 -40.07 11.60 23.87
CA PRO A 774 -39.20 10.53 23.37
C PRO A 774 -38.18 10.11 24.44
N THR A 775 -37.94 8.80 24.52
CA THR A 775 -36.94 8.18 25.41
C THR A 775 -35.65 7.88 24.64
N TYR A 776 -34.54 7.63 25.34
CA TYR A 776 -33.28 7.21 24.71
C TYR A 776 -33.45 5.96 23.84
N THR A 777 -34.34 5.04 24.19
CA THR A 777 -34.63 3.87 23.33
C THR A 777 -35.25 4.26 21.99
N ASN A 778 -36.13 5.28 21.95
CA ASN A 778 -36.70 5.76 20.68
C ASN A 778 -35.63 6.46 19.83
N VAL A 779 -34.82 7.30 20.47
CA VAL A 779 -33.74 8.07 19.82
C VAL A 779 -32.68 7.10 19.24
N ASN A 780 -32.22 6.13 20.04
CA ASN A 780 -31.22 5.16 19.62
C ASN A 780 -31.72 4.26 18.48
N ARG A 781 -33.03 3.98 18.40
CA ARG A 781 -33.62 3.25 17.26
C ARG A 781 -33.56 4.07 15.96
N ILE A 782 -33.80 5.39 16.01
CA ILE A 782 -33.62 6.25 14.84
C ILE A 782 -32.15 6.29 14.45
N MET A 783 -31.24 6.50 15.41
CA MET A 783 -29.80 6.48 15.13
C MET A 783 -29.36 5.14 14.53
N ALA A 784 -29.87 4.01 15.03
CA ALA A 784 -29.58 2.69 14.49
C ALA A 784 -30.03 2.54 13.04
N GLN A 785 -31.18 3.09 12.64
CA GLN A 785 -31.64 3.10 11.25
C GLN A 785 -30.72 3.90 10.33
N VAL A 786 -30.29 5.06 10.81
CA VAL A 786 -29.34 5.94 10.09
C VAL A 786 -28.00 5.22 9.91
N ILE A 787 -27.42 4.71 11.00
CA ILE A 787 -26.16 3.97 10.97
C ILE A 787 -26.30 2.74 10.07
N SER A 788 -27.41 2.01 10.16
CA SER A 788 -27.68 0.86 9.29
C SER A 788 -27.70 1.24 7.81
N SER A 789 -28.29 2.39 7.46
CA SER A 789 -28.28 2.87 6.07
C SER A 789 -26.90 3.28 5.57
N ILE A 790 -26.04 3.82 6.45
CA ILE A 790 -24.65 4.19 6.12
C ILE A 790 -23.80 2.93 5.93
N THR A 791 -23.95 1.92 6.79
CA THR A 791 -23.17 0.66 6.71
C THR A 791 -23.76 -0.37 5.76
N ALA A 792 -24.93 -0.12 5.18
CA ALA A 792 -25.63 -1.07 4.31
C ALA A 792 -24.79 -1.46 3.07
N SER A 793 -24.00 -0.54 2.52
CA SER A 793 -23.13 -0.82 1.36
C SER A 793 -22.00 -1.81 1.65
N LEU A 794 -21.66 -2.00 2.93
CA LEU A 794 -20.61 -2.92 3.38
C LEU A 794 -21.18 -4.30 3.77
N ARG A 795 -22.47 -4.34 4.11
CA ARG A 795 -23.14 -5.55 4.63
C ARG A 795 -23.97 -6.28 3.59
N PHE A 796 -24.37 -5.58 2.54
CA PHE A 796 -25.19 -6.10 1.45
C PHE A 796 -24.53 -5.78 0.13
N ASP A 797 -24.76 -6.64 -0.85
CA ASP A 797 -24.41 -6.30 -2.22
C ASP A 797 -25.44 -5.31 -2.79
N GLY A 798 -24.95 -4.36 -3.56
CA GLY A 798 -25.71 -3.24 -4.09
C GLY A 798 -25.22 -2.88 -5.49
N ALA A 799 -26.08 -2.22 -6.28
CA ALA A 799 -25.73 -1.85 -7.65
C ALA A 799 -24.59 -0.82 -7.71
N ILE A 800 -24.51 0.02 -6.66
CA ILE A 800 -23.48 1.04 -6.49
C ILE A 800 -23.10 1.01 -5.01
N ASN A 801 -22.06 0.24 -4.69
CA ASN A 801 -21.52 0.14 -3.34
C ASN A 801 -20.52 1.28 -3.11
N VAL A 802 -20.57 1.87 -1.92
CA VAL A 802 -19.62 2.87 -1.45
C VAL A 802 -18.73 2.23 -0.40
N ASP A 803 -17.42 2.23 -0.63
CA ASP A 803 -16.41 1.71 0.30
C ASP A 803 -16.09 2.71 1.44
N LEU A 804 -15.46 2.22 2.52
CA LEU A 804 -15.02 3.07 3.64
C LEU A 804 -14.05 4.17 3.21
N THR A 805 -13.07 3.83 2.38
CA THR A 805 -12.12 4.80 1.81
C THR A 805 -12.82 5.76 0.86
N GLU A 806 -13.90 5.32 0.22
CA GLU A 806 -14.69 6.20 -0.65
C GLU A 806 -15.49 7.23 0.13
N PHE A 807 -15.91 6.95 1.38
CA PHE A 807 -16.52 7.99 2.21
C PHE A 807 -15.57 9.17 2.42
N GLN A 808 -14.30 8.90 2.72
CA GLN A 808 -13.28 9.93 2.87
C GLN A 808 -13.10 10.71 1.55
N THR A 809 -12.85 10.02 0.43
CA THR A 809 -12.61 10.70 -0.86
C THR A 809 -13.83 11.45 -1.38
N ASN A 810 -15.05 11.00 -1.06
CA ASN A 810 -16.28 11.60 -1.57
C ASN A 810 -16.80 12.74 -0.69
N LEU A 811 -16.69 12.63 0.64
CA LEU A 811 -17.29 13.58 1.58
C LEU A 811 -16.29 14.60 2.13
N VAL A 812 -15.00 14.28 2.16
CA VAL A 812 -13.97 15.07 2.84
C VAL A 812 -13.01 15.70 1.82
N PRO A 813 -13.29 16.93 1.35
CA PRO A 813 -12.41 17.62 0.40
C PRO A 813 -11.10 18.08 1.06
N TYR A 814 -11.17 18.46 2.34
CA TYR A 814 -10.04 18.89 3.15
C TYR A 814 -9.99 18.07 4.43
N PRO A 815 -8.82 17.56 4.86
CA PRO A 815 -8.70 16.73 6.05
C PRO A 815 -9.28 17.35 7.33
N ARG A 816 -9.17 18.68 7.48
CA ARG A 816 -9.73 19.43 8.63
C ARG A 816 -11.27 19.50 8.62
N ILE A 817 -11.90 19.43 7.44
CA ILE A 817 -13.35 19.60 7.24
C ILE A 817 -13.99 18.24 6.97
N HIS A 818 -13.97 17.38 8.00
CA HIS A 818 -14.40 15.98 7.90
C HIS A 818 -15.69 15.69 8.68
N PHE A 819 -16.55 16.69 8.88
CA PHE A 819 -17.80 16.59 9.65
C PHE A 819 -19.05 16.65 8.75
N PRO A 820 -19.43 15.57 8.06
CA PRO A 820 -20.65 15.55 7.27
C PRO A 820 -21.90 15.57 8.13
N LEU A 821 -22.89 16.33 7.67
CA LEU A 821 -24.24 16.34 8.20
C LEU A 821 -24.99 15.09 7.76
N THR A 822 -25.71 14.45 8.68
CA THR A 822 -26.54 13.29 8.35
C THR A 822 -28.03 13.64 8.37
N THR A 823 -28.78 13.17 7.39
CA THR A 823 -30.23 13.37 7.27
C THR A 823 -30.89 12.09 6.78
N TYR A 824 -32.05 11.75 7.33
CA TYR A 824 -32.73 10.49 7.00
C TYR A 824 -34.20 10.73 6.70
N ALA A 825 -34.67 10.12 5.62
CA ALA A 825 -36.07 10.17 5.22
C ALA A 825 -36.50 8.86 4.55
N PRO A 826 -37.76 8.42 4.71
CA PRO A 826 -38.79 9.04 5.54
C PRO A 826 -38.76 8.53 6.99
N ILE A 827 -39.20 9.39 7.92
CA ILE A 827 -39.44 9.02 9.33
C ILE A 827 -40.94 9.13 9.54
N ILE A 828 -41.63 7.99 9.62
CA ILE A 828 -43.10 7.92 9.71
C ILE A 828 -43.48 6.99 10.87
N SER A 829 -44.47 7.39 11.66
CA SER A 829 -45.08 6.56 12.70
C SER A 829 -45.76 5.33 12.12
N ALA A 830 -45.68 4.19 12.82
CA ALA A 830 -46.36 2.95 12.45
C ALA A 830 -47.88 3.14 12.21
N GLU A 831 -48.53 4.09 12.88
CA GLU A 831 -49.96 4.39 12.71
C GLU A 831 -50.29 5.10 11.39
N LYS A 832 -49.38 5.97 10.91
CA LYS A 832 -49.55 6.77 9.68
C LYS A 832 -49.15 6.02 8.40
N ALA A 833 -48.49 4.87 8.54
CA ALA A 833 -47.91 4.08 7.47
C ALA A 833 -48.88 3.68 6.33
N TYR A 834 -50.16 3.50 6.64
CA TYR A 834 -51.14 2.97 5.68
C TYR A 834 -51.67 4.01 4.69
N HIS A 835 -51.47 5.30 4.96
CA HIS A 835 -52.11 6.37 4.20
C HIS A 835 -51.24 6.97 3.08
N GLU A 836 -49.92 6.83 3.14
CA GLU A 836 -48.99 7.51 2.22
C GLU A 836 -47.89 6.56 1.72
N GLN A 837 -47.86 6.31 0.41
CA GLN A 837 -46.71 5.71 -0.26
C GLN A 837 -45.87 6.84 -0.86
N LEU A 838 -44.71 7.11 -0.27
CA LEU A 838 -43.83 8.18 -0.75
C LEU A 838 -43.08 7.74 -2.00
N THR A 839 -43.06 8.62 -2.99
CA THR A 839 -42.28 8.46 -4.21
C THR A 839 -40.79 8.77 -3.96
N THR A 840 -39.91 8.30 -4.85
CA THR A 840 -38.46 8.62 -4.76
C THR A 840 -38.20 10.13 -4.77
N SER A 841 -39.01 10.89 -5.52
CA SER A 841 -38.89 12.35 -5.58
C SER A 841 -39.22 13.02 -4.25
N GLU A 842 -40.30 12.58 -3.59
CA GLU A 842 -40.72 13.11 -2.29
C GLU A 842 -39.72 12.76 -1.20
N VAL A 843 -39.25 11.50 -1.15
CA VAL A 843 -38.22 11.06 -0.19
C VAL A 843 -36.95 11.89 -0.35
N THR A 844 -36.49 12.11 -1.57
CA THR A 844 -35.26 12.89 -1.81
C THR A 844 -35.46 14.37 -1.47
N SER A 845 -36.63 14.95 -1.77
CA SER A 845 -36.94 16.34 -1.41
C SER A 845 -36.95 16.55 0.10
N ALA A 846 -37.49 15.56 0.84
CA ALA A 846 -37.53 15.57 2.30
C ALA A 846 -36.14 15.54 2.95
N LEU A 847 -35.10 15.05 2.25
CA LEU A 847 -33.71 15.07 2.75
C LEU A 847 -33.13 16.50 2.85
N PHE A 848 -33.59 17.42 2.01
CA PHE A 848 -33.14 18.82 2.03
C PHE A 848 -34.00 19.71 2.94
N GLU A 849 -35.02 19.14 3.58
CA GLU A 849 -35.80 19.86 4.57
C GLU A 849 -35.04 19.91 5.90
N PRO A 850 -34.85 21.10 6.50
CA PRO A 850 -34.14 21.24 7.78
C PRO A 850 -34.86 20.48 8.90
N GLY A 851 -36.16 20.20 8.73
CA GLY A 851 -36.95 19.42 9.66
C GLY A 851 -36.53 17.97 9.80
N ASN A 852 -35.80 17.37 8.86
CA ASN A 852 -35.40 15.96 8.92
C ASN A 852 -33.91 15.77 9.23
N GLN A 853 -33.16 16.86 9.36
CA GLN A 853 -31.74 16.83 9.64
C GLN A 853 -31.47 16.36 11.07
N LEU A 854 -30.40 15.58 11.25
CA LEU A 854 -30.00 15.05 12.56
C LEU A 854 -29.05 15.99 13.31
N VAL A 855 -28.70 17.14 12.73
CA VAL A 855 -27.94 18.20 13.37
C VAL A 855 -28.66 19.52 13.15
N LYS A 856 -28.78 20.31 14.21
CA LYS A 856 -29.52 21.57 14.17
C LYS A 856 -28.68 22.70 13.58
N CYS A 857 -28.69 22.85 12.28
CA CYS A 857 -28.13 23.99 11.55
C CYS A 857 -29.05 24.35 10.38
N ASP A 858 -29.00 25.60 9.89
CA ASP A 858 -29.72 25.94 8.67
C ASP A 858 -28.79 25.75 7.45
N PRO A 859 -28.99 24.72 6.61
CA PRO A 859 -28.15 24.50 5.43
C PRO A 859 -28.23 25.64 4.41
N ARG A 860 -29.26 26.49 4.48
CA ARG A 860 -29.47 27.61 3.55
C ARG A 860 -28.48 28.75 3.77
N HIS A 861 -27.90 28.86 4.96
CA HIS A 861 -26.86 29.83 5.26
C HIS A 861 -25.45 29.34 4.88
N GLY A 862 -25.32 28.06 4.52
CA GLY A 862 -24.06 27.45 4.11
C GLY A 862 -24.04 27.07 2.63
N LYS A 863 -22.89 26.55 2.22
CA LYS A 863 -22.69 25.94 0.91
C LYS A 863 -22.38 24.46 1.09
N TYR A 864 -22.83 23.65 0.15
CA TYR A 864 -22.52 22.23 0.09
C TYR A 864 -21.18 22.03 -0.62
N MET A 865 -20.28 21.29 0.02
CA MET A 865 -19.02 20.85 -0.58
C MET A 865 -19.21 19.50 -1.29
N ALA A 866 -19.91 18.58 -0.63
CA ALA A 866 -20.19 17.25 -1.14
C ALA A 866 -21.53 16.75 -0.59
N CYS A 867 -22.24 15.95 -1.38
CA CYS A 867 -23.49 15.32 -0.97
C CYS A 867 -23.54 13.88 -1.48
N CYS A 868 -23.71 12.93 -0.57
CA CYS A 868 -23.90 11.52 -0.88
C CYS A 868 -25.30 11.10 -0.42
N ILE A 869 -26.07 10.47 -1.30
CA ILE A 869 -27.42 9.97 -1.00
C ILE A 869 -27.40 8.45 -1.16
N LEU A 870 -27.65 7.74 -0.07
CA LEU A 870 -27.73 6.29 0.00
C LEU A 870 -29.20 5.87 0.03
N TYR A 871 -29.69 5.33 -1.08
CA TYR A 871 -31.05 4.81 -1.21
C TYR A 871 -31.11 3.33 -0.79
N ARG A 872 -32.21 2.96 -0.12
CA ARG A 872 -32.55 1.59 0.26
C ARG A 872 -33.96 1.22 -0.19
N GLY A 873 -34.12 0.00 -0.71
CA GLY A 873 -35.40 -0.60 -1.07
C GLY A 873 -35.75 -0.47 -2.56
N ASP A 874 -37.05 -0.37 -2.84
CA ASP A 874 -37.57 -0.30 -4.22
C ASP A 874 -37.32 1.09 -4.83
N VAL A 875 -36.13 1.27 -5.40
CA VAL A 875 -35.69 2.53 -6.01
C VAL A 875 -35.10 2.30 -7.40
N VAL A 876 -35.67 3.00 -8.38
CA VAL A 876 -35.23 2.94 -9.77
C VAL A 876 -34.21 4.05 -10.05
N PRO A 877 -33.01 3.74 -10.61
CA PRO A 877 -31.97 4.74 -10.90
C PRO A 877 -32.44 5.91 -11.78
N LYS A 878 -33.38 5.65 -12.70
CA LYS A 878 -33.97 6.68 -13.57
C LYS A 878 -34.69 7.78 -12.78
N ASP A 879 -35.44 7.39 -11.75
CA ASP A 879 -36.22 8.33 -10.94
C ASP A 879 -35.31 9.17 -10.04
N ILE A 880 -34.21 8.57 -9.55
CA ILE A 880 -33.17 9.29 -8.81
C ILE A 880 -32.57 10.38 -9.69
N ASN A 881 -32.13 10.04 -10.92
CA ASN A 881 -31.53 11.01 -11.83
C ASN A 881 -32.49 12.14 -12.19
N ALA A 882 -33.77 11.83 -12.44
CA ALA A 882 -34.79 12.85 -12.67
C ALA A 882 -34.96 13.79 -11.48
N THR A 883 -34.97 13.25 -10.26
CA THR A 883 -35.09 14.01 -9.01
C THR A 883 -33.85 14.86 -8.73
N ILE A 884 -32.66 14.35 -9.01
CA ILE A 884 -31.42 15.12 -8.84
C ILE A 884 -31.36 16.26 -9.86
N SER A 885 -31.85 16.05 -11.09
CA SER A 885 -31.98 17.14 -12.07
C SER A 885 -32.92 18.25 -11.59
N THR A 886 -34.03 17.92 -10.93
CA THR A 886 -34.93 18.94 -10.36
C THR A 886 -34.32 19.63 -9.15
N LEU A 887 -33.60 18.90 -8.28
CA LEU A 887 -32.89 19.48 -7.14
C LEU A 887 -31.76 20.41 -7.56
N LYS A 888 -31.01 20.07 -8.61
CA LYS A 888 -29.97 20.95 -9.18
C LYS A 888 -30.54 22.25 -9.75
N ALA A 889 -31.80 22.26 -10.20
CA ALA A 889 -32.46 23.47 -10.66
C ALA A 889 -32.94 24.38 -9.51
N ASN A 890 -33.02 23.86 -8.28
CA ASN A 890 -33.46 24.62 -7.11
C ASN A 890 -32.35 25.53 -6.61
N ARG A 891 -32.60 26.86 -6.62
CA ARG A 891 -31.65 27.89 -6.17
C ARG A 891 -31.32 27.85 -4.68
N ASN A 892 -32.08 27.09 -3.88
CA ASN A 892 -31.87 26.97 -2.43
C ASN A 892 -30.70 26.04 -2.08
N ILE A 893 -30.25 25.19 -3.01
CA ILE A 893 -29.13 24.27 -2.80
C ILE A 893 -27.92 24.86 -3.52
N GLN A 894 -27.06 25.53 -2.77
CA GLN A 894 -25.85 26.14 -3.29
C GLN A 894 -24.65 25.23 -3.03
N PHE A 895 -23.95 24.86 -4.09
CA PHE A 895 -22.66 24.20 -3.99
C PHE A 895 -21.54 25.23 -4.03
N VAL A 896 -20.38 24.86 -3.51
CA VAL A 896 -19.13 25.63 -3.69
C VAL A 896 -18.71 25.64 -5.16
N ASP A 897 -18.12 26.75 -5.61
CA ASP A 897 -17.79 27.01 -7.03
C ASP A 897 -16.87 25.96 -7.65
N TRP A 898 -15.94 25.42 -6.85
CA TRP A 898 -14.96 24.43 -7.28
C TRP A 898 -15.52 23.00 -7.31
N CYS A 899 -16.77 22.76 -6.85
CA CYS A 899 -17.42 21.45 -6.87
C CYS A 899 -18.73 21.45 -7.70
N PRO A 900 -18.63 21.38 -9.04
CA PRO A 900 -19.81 21.40 -9.92
C PRO A 900 -20.59 20.06 -9.96
N THR A 901 -19.98 18.95 -9.54
CA THR A 901 -20.56 17.58 -9.59
C THR A 901 -20.80 17.00 -8.19
N GLY A 902 -21.54 17.72 -7.35
CA GLY A 902 -21.62 17.44 -5.91
C GLY A 902 -22.50 16.28 -5.42
N PHE A 903 -23.22 15.54 -6.28
CA PHE A 903 -24.09 14.42 -5.85
C PHE A 903 -23.49 13.05 -6.16
N LYS A 904 -23.32 12.23 -5.11
CA LYS A 904 -22.99 10.81 -5.18
C LYS A 904 -24.20 9.98 -4.75
N ILE A 905 -24.40 8.83 -5.39
CA ILE A 905 -25.58 8.00 -5.22
C ILE A 905 -25.13 6.59 -4.90
N GLY A 906 -25.63 6.03 -3.80
CA GLY A 906 -25.57 4.60 -3.50
C GLY A 906 -26.97 3.99 -3.56
N ILE A 907 -27.09 2.76 -4.06
CA ILE A 907 -28.39 2.08 -4.17
C ILE A 907 -28.25 0.64 -3.67
N ASN A 908 -29.04 0.34 -2.64
CA ASN A 908 -29.24 -1.01 -2.14
C ASN A 908 -30.72 -1.40 -2.32
N TYR A 909 -30.97 -2.55 -2.95
CA TYR A 909 -32.33 -3.00 -3.25
C TYR A 909 -33.07 -3.59 -2.04
N GLN A 910 -32.36 -3.88 -0.95
CA GLN A 910 -33.00 -4.41 0.25
C GLN A 910 -33.79 -3.31 0.98
N PRO A 911 -35.08 -3.56 1.27
CA PRO A 911 -35.90 -2.60 2.00
C PRO A 911 -35.35 -2.40 3.43
N PRO A 912 -35.58 -1.22 4.03
CA PRO A 912 -35.26 -0.99 5.43
C PRO A 912 -36.06 -1.93 6.35
N THR A 913 -35.37 -2.62 7.24
CA THR A 913 -36.00 -3.44 8.28
C THR A 913 -36.31 -2.58 9.49
N VAL A 914 -37.43 -2.83 10.15
CA VAL A 914 -37.79 -2.16 11.41
C VAL A 914 -37.79 -3.16 12.55
N VAL A 915 -37.40 -2.67 13.74
CA VAL A 915 -37.42 -3.47 14.96
C VAL A 915 -38.87 -3.78 15.35
N PRO A 916 -39.24 -5.05 15.64
CA PRO A 916 -40.56 -5.38 16.15
C PRO A 916 -40.87 -4.63 17.44
N GLY A 917 -42.03 -3.96 17.52
CA GLY A 917 -42.37 -3.08 18.65
C GLY A 917 -41.61 -1.74 18.64
N GLY A 918 -41.02 -1.38 17.49
CA GLY A 918 -40.51 -0.04 17.21
C GLY A 918 -41.61 0.93 16.75
N ASP A 919 -41.30 2.22 16.86
CA ASP A 919 -42.24 3.30 16.53
C ASP A 919 -42.30 3.60 15.02
N LEU A 920 -41.32 3.10 14.26
CA LEU A 920 -41.17 3.34 12.83
C LEU A 920 -42.03 2.38 12.00
N ALA A 921 -42.70 2.95 10.99
CA ALA A 921 -43.42 2.23 9.97
C ALA A 921 -42.49 1.40 9.07
N LYS A 922 -42.99 0.25 8.60
CA LYS A 922 -42.36 -0.46 7.47
C LYS A 922 -42.54 0.35 6.20
N VAL A 923 -41.42 0.74 5.58
CA VAL A 923 -41.41 1.52 4.34
C VAL A 923 -40.77 0.71 3.22
N GLN A 924 -41.26 0.90 1.99
CA GLN A 924 -40.71 0.21 0.81
C GLN A 924 -39.39 0.83 0.34
N ARG A 925 -39.19 2.12 0.62
CA ARG A 925 -38.00 2.87 0.23
C ARG A 925 -37.62 3.88 1.31
N ALA A 926 -36.32 4.06 1.50
CA ALA A 926 -35.75 5.12 2.33
C ALA A 926 -34.47 5.65 1.70
N ALA A 927 -34.03 6.80 2.16
CA ALA A 927 -32.79 7.41 1.77
C ALA A 927 -32.09 8.04 2.98
N CYS A 928 -30.77 7.93 3.01
CA CYS A 928 -29.91 8.63 3.95
C CYS A 928 -29.00 9.57 3.17
N MET A 929 -29.04 10.84 3.50
CA MET A 929 -28.13 11.85 2.95
C MET A 929 -27.00 12.11 3.94
N MET A 930 -25.77 12.06 3.44
CA MET A 930 -24.58 12.57 4.10
C MET A 930 -24.07 13.74 3.28
N ALA A 931 -24.13 14.94 3.84
CA ALA A 931 -23.78 16.15 3.14
C ALA A 931 -22.75 16.95 3.95
N ASN A 932 -21.59 17.18 3.36
CA ASN A 932 -20.61 18.08 3.94
C ASN A 932 -20.98 19.52 3.56
N THR A 933 -21.35 20.32 4.56
CA THR A 933 -21.83 21.69 4.39
C THR A 933 -21.16 22.62 5.38
N THR A 934 -20.87 23.84 4.95
CA THR A 934 -20.29 24.87 5.83
C THR A 934 -21.26 25.33 6.92
N ALA A 935 -22.56 25.03 6.81
CA ALA A 935 -23.57 25.36 7.82
C ALA A 935 -23.30 24.71 9.18
N ILE A 936 -22.51 23.62 9.23
CA ILE A 936 -22.15 22.99 10.50
C ILE A 936 -21.29 23.89 11.40
N ALA A 937 -20.65 24.94 10.84
CA ALA A 937 -19.93 25.95 11.62
C ALA A 937 -20.83 26.63 12.67
N GLU A 938 -22.14 26.78 12.42
CA GLU A 938 -23.09 27.31 13.41
C GLU A 938 -23.16 26.43 14.67
N ALA A 939 -23.00 25.10 14.51
CA ALA A 939 -22.99 24.18 15.63
C ALA A 939 -21.71 24.35 16.47
N TRP A 940 -20.55 24.53 15.82
CA TRP A 940 -19.29 24.80 16.50
C TRP A 940 -19.31 26.14 17.25
N ALA A 941 -19.80 27.21 16.62
CA ALA A 941 -19.92 28.53 17.24
C ALA A 941 -20.78 28.54 18.51
N ARG A 942 -21.87 27.75 18.54
CA ARG A 942 -22.69 27.60 19.75
C ARG A 942 -21.96 26.89 20.89
N LEU A 943 -21.05 25.98 20.57
CA LEU A 943 -20.28 25.23 21.54
C LEU A 943 -19.16 26.11 22.10
N ASP A 944 -18.43 26.78 21.21
CA ASP A 944 -17.36 27.73 21.52
C ASP A 944 -17.87 28.87 22.40
N HIS A 945 -19.02 29.45 22.08
CA HIS A 945 -19.61 30.49 22.92
C HIS A 945 -19.87 30.04 24.36
N LYS A 946 -20.35 28.80 24.56
CA LYS A 946 -20.58 28.25 25.91
C LYS A 946 -19.27 27.95 26.63
N PHE A 947 -18.29 27.43 25.90
CA PHE A 947 -16.96 27.22 26.43
C PHE A 947 -16.38 28.53 26.95
N ASP A 948 -16.43 29.59 26.14
CA ASP A 948 -15.89 30.90 26.47
C ASP A 948 -16.56 31.48 27.73
N LEU A 949 -17.88 31.33 27.88
CA LEU A 949 -18.62 31.76 29.06
C LEU A 949 -18.17 31.05 30.36
N LEU A 950 -17.88 29.75 30.28
CA LEU A 950 -17.41 28.96 31.42
C LEU A 950 -15.93 29.24 31.73
N TYR A 951 -15.10 29.27 30.68
CA TYR A 951 -13.65 29.40 30.79
C TYR A 951 -13.23 30.82 31.20
N ALA A 952 -13.97 31.87 30.80
CA ALA A 952 -13.73 33.24 31.26
C ALA A 952 -13.78 33.37 32.79
N LYS A 953 -14.55 32.52 33.47
CA LYS A 953 -14.63 32.46 34.94
C LYS A 953 -13.78 31.34 35.55
N ARG A 954 -13.05 30.58 34.73
CA ARG A 954 -12.36 29.34 35.10
C ARG A 954 -13.27 28.38 35.89
N ALA A 955 -14.56 28.36 35.57
CA ALA A 955 -15.52 27.48 36.23
C ALA A 955 -15.15 26.03 35.92
N PHE A 956 -15.16 25.15 36.93
CA PHE A 956 -14.88 23.70 36.83
C PHE A 956 -13.47 23.29 36.34
N VAL A 957 -12.60 24.22 35.92
CA VAL A 957 -11.24 23.93 35.40
C VAL A 957 -10.39 23.12 36.38
N HIS A 958 -10.51 23.40 37.68
CA HIS A 958 -9.76 22.70 38.73
C HIS A 958 -10.01 21.18 38.79
N HIS A 959 -11.19 20.70 38.35
CA HIS A 959 -11.47 19.27 38.27
C HIS A 959 -10.65 18.57 37.19
N TYR A 960 -10.33 19.28 36.10
CA TYR A 960 -9.53 18.74 35.00
C TYR A 960 -8.04 18.79 35.36
N VAL A 961 -7.58 19.93 35.90
CA VAL A 961 -6.19 20.10 36.33
C VAL A 961 -5.82 19.16 37.47
N GLY A 962 -6.75 18.89 38.39
CA GLY A 962 -6.56 17.94 39.49
C GLY A 962 -6.38 16.49 39.03
N GLU A 963 -6.75 16.16 37.79
CA GLU A 963 -6.69 14.82 37.19
C GLU A 963 -5.53 14.72 36.17
N GLY A 964 -4.53 15.60 36.28
CA GLY A 964 -3.27 15.49 35.54
C GLY A 964 -3.27 16.17 34.16
N MET A 965 -4.31 16.92 33.81
CA MET A 965 -4.37 17.75 32.60
C MET A 965 -3.73 19.12 32.84
N GLU A 966 -2.98 19.64 31.87
CA GLU A 966 -2.45 21.00 31.97
C GLU A 966 -3.52 22.04 31.63
N GLU A 967 -3.53 23.18 32.34
CA GLU A 967 -4.51 24.25 32.08
C GLU A 967 -4.35 24.84 30.67
N GLY A 968 -3.13 24.80 30.10
CA GLY A 968 -2.84 25.31 28.75
C GLY A 968 -3.59 24.59 27.64
N GLU A 969 -3.90 23.30 27.82
CA GLU A 969 -4.58 22.47 26.81
C GLU A 969 -6.00 22.98 26.50
N PHE A 970 -6.66 23.64 27.45
CA PHE A 970 -7.95 24.31 27.20
C PHE A 970 -7.84 25.44 26.18
N SER A 971 -6.79 26.26 26.30
CA SER A 971 -6.57 27.39 25.40
C SER A 971 -6.17 26.91 24.02
N GLU A 972 -5.30 25.90 23.93
CA GLU A 972 -4.88 25.28 22.66
C GLU A 972 -6.06 24.67 21.90
N ALA A 973 -6.88 23.86 22.59
CA ALA A 973 -8.05 23.24 21.97
C ALA A 973 -9.06 24.30 21.48
N ARG A 974 -9.22 25.40 22.23
CA ARG A 974 -10.09 26.51 21.83
C ARG A 974 -9.56 27.28 20.62
N GLU A 975 -8.26 27.48 20.53
CA GLU A 975 -7.60 28.13 19.39
C GLU A 975 -7.73 27.28 18.12
N ASP A 976 -7.61 25.95 18.23
CA ASP A 976 -7.75 25.05 17.09
C ASP A 976 -9.19 24.99 16.56
N LEU A 977 -10.20 25.02 17.44
CA LEU A 977 -11.60 25.17 17.02
C LEU A 977 -11.87 26.54 16.39
N ALA A 978 -11.25 27.62 16.88
CA ALA A 978 -11.34 28.94 16.23
C ALA A 978 -10.76 28.91 14.80
N MET A 979 -9.66 28.19 14.61
CA MET A 979 -9.07 27.98 13.27
C MET A 979 -10.02 27.16 12.38
N LEU A 980 -10.67 26.13 12.92
CA LEU A 980 -11.67 25.36 12.18
C LEU A 980 -12.88 26.20 11.75
N GLU A 981 -13.38 27.10 12.61
CA GLU A 981 -14.46 28.03 12.22
C GLU A 981 -14.02 28.92 11.05
N LYS A 982 -12.79 29.44 11.12
CA LYS A 982 -12.19 30.23 10.04
C LYS A 982 -12.03 29.42 8.75
N ASP A 983 -11.65 28.15 8.83
CA ASP A 983 -11.56 27.26 7.67
C ASP A 983 -12.94 27.11 6.99
N TYR A 984 -14.02 26.98 7.75
CA TYR A 984 -15.39 26.94 7.20
C TYR A 984 -15.81 28.28 6.58
N GLU A 985 -15.43 29.42 7.16
CA GLU A 985 -15.67 30.74 6.60
C GLU A 985 -14.93 30.93 5.27
N GLU A 986 -13.65 30.54 5.20
CA GLU A 986 -12.83 30.62 3.99
C GLU A 986 -13.38 29.75 2.86
N VAL A 987 -13.83 28.53 3.16
CA VAL A 987 -14.48 27.65 2.17
C VAL A 987 -15.86 28.17 1.73
N GLY A 988 -16.55 28.89 2.60
CA GLY A 988 -17.83 29.54 2.30
C GLY A 988 -17.70 30.78 1.41
N ALA A 989 -16.54 31.42 1.37
CA ALA A 989 -16.29 32.62 0.56
C ALA A 989 -16.24 32.26 -0.93
N ASP A 990 -16.94 33.04 -1.77
CA ASP A 990 -16.85 32.91 -3.22
C ASP A 990 -15.45 33.34 -3.69
N THR A 991 -14.90 32.62 -4.68
CA THR A 991 -13.72 33.12 -5.40
C THR A 991 -14.13 34.42 -6.09
N ALA A 992 -13.57 35.55 -5.66
CA ALA A 992 -13.85 36.84 -6.29
C ALA A 992 -13.66 36.69 -7.81
N PRO A 993 -14.64 37.10 -8.64
CA PRO A 993 -14.46 37.07 -10.07
C PRO A 993 -13.22 37.90 -10.39
N ALA A 994 -12.26 37.32 -11.11
CA ALA A 994 -11.12 38.06 -11.61
C ALA A 994 -11.67 39.24 -12.41
N GLU A 995 -11.52 40.45 -11.88
CA GLU A 995 -11.75 41.69 -12.61
C GLU A 995 -10.77 41.70 -13.79
N GLY A 996 -11.24 41.32 -14.99
CA GLY A 996 -10.35 41.20 -16.15
C GLY A 996 -10.87 40.61 -17.44
N GLU A 997 -12.17 40.33 -17.61
CA GLU A 997 -12.74 40.07 -18.94
C GLU A 997 -13.72 41.19 -19.29
N GLU A 998 -13.16 42.25 -19.87
CA GLU A 998 -13.91 43.22 -20.66
C GLU A 998 -14.75 42.46 -21.70
N GLU A 999 -16.04 42.79 -21.73
CA GLU A 999 -16.98 42.44 -22.80
C GLU A 999 -16.39 42.88 -24.15
N GLY A 1000 -15.76 41.96 -24.86
CA GLY A 1000 -15.48 42.07 -26.27
C GLY A 1000 -16.71 41.65 -27.06
N GLU A 1001 -17.45 42.63 -27.55
CA GLU A 1001 -18.48 42.51 -28.59
C GLU A 1001 -18.04 41.49 -29.68
N TYR A 1002 -18.91 40.54 -30.04
CA TYR A 1002 -19.45 40.30 -31.40
C TYR A 1002 -20.41 39.10 -31.44
#